data_AF-A0A671UXR1-F1
#
_entry.id   AF-A0A671UXR1-F1
#
_cell.length_a   1.000
_cell.length_b   1.000
_cell.length_c   1.000
_cell.angle_alpha   90.00
_cell.angle_beta   90.00
_cell.angle_gamma   90.00
#
_symmetry.space_group_name_H-M   'P 1'
#
loop_
_entity.id
_entity.type
_entity.pdbx_description
1 polymer ?
#
loop_
_entity_poly.entity_id
_entity_poly.type
_entity_poly.pdbx_seq_one_letter_code
_entity_poly.pdbx_strand_id
1 'polypeptide(L)'
;MILCCIRSVGMADVSWAGLRRGRRREEKSMLLLFWIFTELPPSLLQPPLPLSLPVHMSVIPPPWQFLPLSQAELGPLFSNSSPFSFSQSLFMVPPRGQAPRPGLQASFGPYSVTQLISEPVLPFSPLLSTSLLSEHVERDRDESGQERFRVRTLFHKWVDTSTRGTCITLHAFKETEEHKASCMTQPPLGLCVVTLTLPSHWFEDQHTHPRRWVQKRERPWSGHHNNNTVSHQGVTRPSSRYQSAVNGETQVQVPRAFRYQRGPVRNQIQLYYSSFDTVADFEMTQSDHQSRCVEDRATSSLRQLFHIKAVTLKEEEKERVESRTKEQEKCLNGEEGEELNLDSHVLIRYHRGLALIGQPVRVSVNLRANFSAEFVVVRLKVKKGLVSVVAQRTLTSDLWAVTLEKSQGSKHDVLSIFCHKHSTLKQTHNPTFLQQVVCLSVDSLRQSFGVAMAVPANWWVEYSGHNNPLLPHSAGVSVFSFADRHISGIAPITEGNTIINTAILTNQRVSLPVIVLAISHDGKVSDVTSAVTCHSTNENTVKVSSDCSTLFVDGSESGLGNTCATVEFLLGTLHGSVCLEVWAPSVPMRVSLSDPVLNAIDGWNHFTERGCVPVYQRSSVQVLTKFTAQDSSSRTTYLLGSSDWFVDVTELVLNSLRIEDPRVAYLGAQNNLIGLQPGKTSLYVISEQWDGVLGRCDITVTSEPVTPGDLSVQVVSGLGMSVKASPAHPFIITTTVTAYNILYNYRQEASISVWLQFSDDTASLLSSFSDLPFFLRLSSLAETVVVVTPGSNQRIFAQGDGVKVTVIGWRWEVEKAGPGGCREDLVG
;
A
#
# COMPACT_ATOMS: atom_id res chain seq x y z
N MET A 1 -10.24 47.64 -13.74
CA MET A 1 -10.34 47.96 -15.19
C MET A 1 -10.16 46.64 -15.93
N ILE A 2 -10.78 46.50 -17.11
CA ILE A 2 -11.10 45.22 -17.79
C ILE A 2 -12.39 44.59 -17.23
N LEU A 3 -13.49 45.32 -17.43
CA LEU A 3 -14.86 44.83 -17.44
C LEU A 3 -15.57 45.72 -18.47
N CYS A 4 -15.27 45.48 -19.75
CA CYS A 4 -15.95 46.10 -20.89
C CYS A 4 -15.42 45.48 -22.20
N CYS A 5 -16.09 44.43 -22.69
CA CYS A 5 -16.25 44.09 -24.12
C CYS A 5 -17.04 42.77 -24.24
N ILE A 6 -18.36 42.84 -24.00
CA ILE A 6 -19.30 41.86 -24.58
C ILE A 6 -20.00 42.62 -25.69
N ARG A 7 -19.65 42.34 -26.95
CA ARG A 7 -20.30 42.89 -28.14
C ARG A 7 -21.12 41.78 -28.80
N SER A 8 -22.44 41.86 -28.56
CA SER A 8 -23.55 41.56 -29.46
C SER A 8 -23.21 40.88 -30.81
N VAL A 9 -23.63 39.62 -30.97
CA VAL A 9 -23.90 39.01 -32.28
C VAL A 9 -25.41 39.12 -32.53
N GLY A 10 -25.78 39.84 -33.59
CA GLY A 10 -27.17 40.03 -34.01
C GLY A 10 -27.73 38.81 -34.74
N MET A 11 -28.94 38.40 -34.36
CA MET A 11 -29.78 37.53 -35.17
C MET A 11 -30.74 38.42 -35.97
N ALA A 12 -30.73 38.23 -37.29
CA ALA A 12 -31.61 38.89 -38.23
C ALA A 12 -33.04 38.33 -38.17
N ASP A 13 -33.98 39.24 -38.41
CA ASP A 13 -35.43 39.05 -38.50
C ASP A 13 -35.86 37.97 -39.50
N VAL A 14 -36.80 37.11 -39.07
CA VAL A 14 -37.82 36.53 -39.95
C VAL A 14 -39.17 36.67 -39.25
N SER A 15 -39.98 37.60 -39.77
CA SER A 15 -41.39 37.82 -39.43
C SER A 15 -42.27 36.87 -40.22
N TRP A 16 -43.31 36.29 -39.59
CA TRP A 16 -44.64 36.17 -40.19
C TRP A 16 -45.73 36.21 -39.12
N ALA A 17 -46.71 37.05 -39.37
CA ALA A 17 -47.83 37.37 -38.50
C ALA A 17 -49.03 36.41 -38.67
N GLY A 18 -49.76 36.19 -37.56
CA GLY A 18 -51.23 36.17 -37.52
C GLY A 18 -51.94 34.82 -37.67
N LEU A 19 -52.64 34.37 -36.60
CA LEU A 19 -54.11 34.24 -36.60
C LEU A 19 -54.67 33.98 -35.19
N ARG A 20 -55.89 34.49 -34.96
CA ARG A 20 -56.63 34.56 -33.69
C ARG A 20 -57.39 33.26 -33.34
N ARG A 21 -57.42 32.98 -32.02
CA ARG A 21 -58.60 32.63 -31.17
C ARG A 21 -59.42 31.38 -31.52
N GLY A 22 -59.36 30.35 -30.65
CA GLY A 22 -60.33 29.26 -30.58
C GLY A 22 -60.19 28.46 -29.27
N ARG A 23 -61.31 28.25 -28.57
CA ARG A 23 -61.43 27.70 -27.22
C ARG A 23 -61.87 26.23 -27.30
N ARG A 24 -61.43 25.41 -26.34
CA ARG A 24 -61.96 24.11 -25.84
C ARG A 24 -61.41 22.78 -26.40
N ARG A 25 -60.96 22.00 -25.40
CA ARG A 25 -61.18 20.56 -25.09
C ARG A 25 -60.20 19.51 -25.63
N GLU A 26 -59.55 18.89 -24.63
CA GLU A 26 -59.15 17.48 -24.51
C GLU A 26 -58.72 16.73 -25.77
N GLU A 27 -57.42 16.48 -25.90
CA GLU A 27 -56.91 15.16 -26.29
C GLU A 27 -55.46 14.98 -25.83
N LYS A 28 -55.19 13.81 -25.25
CA LYS A 28 -53.86 13.36 -24.84
C LYS A 28 -53.02 13.11 -26.09
N SER A 29 -51.89 13.81 -26.24
CA SER A 29 -50.83 13.39 -27.14
C SER A 29 -49.47 13.60 -26.49
N MET A 30 -48.74 12.49 -26.42
CA MET A 30 -47.46 12.28 -25.76
C MET A 30 -46.36 13.00 -26.56
N LEU A 31 -45.88 14.15 -26.07
CA LEU A 31 -44.72 14.86 -26.62
C LEU A 31 -43.45 14.38 -25.90
N LEU A 32 -42.71 13.50 -26.57
CA LEU A 32 -41.30 13.23 -26.30
C LEU A 32 -40.50 14.51 -26.52
N LEU A 33 -40.04 15.14 -25.42
CA LEU A 33 -38.99 16.14 -25.46
C LEU A 33 -37.65 15.42 -25.66
N PHE A 34 -37.20 15.34 -26.91
CA PHE A 34 -35.80 15.07 -27.20
C PHE A 34 -34.96 16.27 -26.73
N TRP A 35 -34.41 16.16 -25.52
CA TRP A 35 -33.25 16.95 -25.12
C TRP A 35 -32.06 16.42 -25.89
N ILE A 36 -31.66 17.13 -26.94
CA ILE A 36 -30.34 16.94 -27.54
C ILE A 36 -29.34 17.55 -26.56
N PHE A 37 -28.84 16.72 -25.65
CA PHE A 37 -27.54 16.97 -25.03
C PHE A 37 -26.51 16.74 -26.12
N THR A 38 -26.05 17.82 -26.76
CA THR A 38 -24.72 17.81 -27.37
C THR A 38 -23.73 17.73 -26.21
N GLU A 39 -23.35 16.50 -25.86
CA GLU A 39 -22.11 16.19 -25.15
C GLU A 39 -20.95 16.75 -25.98
N LEU A 40 -20.59 18.00 -25.73
CA LEU A 40 -19.31 18.54 -26.15
C LEU A 40 -18.23 17.77 -25.39
N PRO A 41 -17.33 17.04 -26.08
CA PRO A 41 -16.27 16.32 -25.40
C PRO A 41 -15.42 17.31 -24.59
N PRO A 42 -15.00 16.95 -23.36
CA PRO A 42 -14.25 17.83 -22.47
C PRO A 42 -12.87 18.27 -23.03
N SER A 43 -12.47 17.80 -24.20
CA SER A 43 -11.25 18.20 -24.92
C SER A 43 -11.32 19.60 -25.56
N LEU A 44 -12.50 20.21 -25.69
CA LEU A 44 -12.67 21.54 -26.32
C LEU A 44 -12.64 22.73 -25.33
N LEU A 45 -12.40 22.47 -24.04
CA LEU A 45 -12.37 23.49 -22.97
C LEU A 45 -11.08 23.46 -22.17
N GLN A 46 -9.94 23.15 -22.81
CA GLN A 46 -8.63 23.39 -22.19
C GLN A 46 -8.17 24.82 -22.51
N PRO A 47 -8.07 25.72 -21.51
CA PRO A 47 -7.45 27.02 -21.73
C PRO A 47 -5.97 26.82 -22.10
N PRO A 48 -5.39 27.66 -22.98
CA PRO A 48 -3.98 27.57 -23.30
C PRO A 48 -3.15 27.68 -22.02
N LEU A 49 -2.10 26.83 -21.92
CA LEU A 49 -1.18 26.84 -20.79
C LEU A 49 -0.57 28.26 -20.64
N PRO A 50 -0.49 28.82 -19.42
CA PRO A 50 0.17 30.10 -19.24
C PRO A 50 1.66 29.96 -19.57
N LEU A 51 2.18 30.97 -20.27
CA LEU A 51 3.61 31.14 -20.51
C LEU A 51 4.31 31.16 -19.16
N SER A 52 4.99 30.06 -18.80
CA SER A 52 5.68 29.91 -17.52
C SER A 52 7.15 29.59 -17.77
N LEU A 53 7.99 29.83 -16.76
CA LEU A 53 9.43 29.63 -16.89
C LEU A 53 9.74 28.11 -16.94
N PRO A 54 10.45 27.58 -17.97
CA PRO A 54 10.75 26.16 -18.08
C PRO A 54 11.93 25.79 -17.18
N VAL A 55 11.67 25.66 -15.89
CA VAL A 55 12.68 25.32 -14.87
C VAL A 55 12.81 23.81 -14.74
N HIS A 56 14.04 23.31 -14.68
CA HIS A 56 14.31 21.92 -14.34
C HIS A 56 14.54 21.78 -12.84
N MET A 57 13.72 20.94 -12.20
CA MET A 57 13.75 20.66 -10.76
C MET A 57 14.53 19.37 -10.49
N SER A 58 15.33 19.36 -9.43
CA SER A 58 16.06 18.18 -8.96
C SER A 58 16.13 18.16 -7.43
N VAL A 59 16.36 16.99 -6.84
CA VAL A 59 16.52 16.82 -5.40
C VAL A 59 17.96 16.47 -5.09
N ILE A 60 18.49 17.04 -4.01
CA ILE A 60 19.86 16.83 -3.53
C ILE A 60 19.81 16.48 -2.03
N PRO A 61 20.63 15.53 -1.55
CA PRO A 61 21.49 14.65 -2.32
C PRO A 61 20.75 13.41 -2.86
N PRO A 62 21.24 12.76 -3.93
CA PRO A 62 20.79 11.41 -4.28
C PRO A 62 21.01 10.49 -3.06
N PRO A 63 20.04 9.62 -2.69
CA PRO A 63 19.04 8.97 -3.55
C PRO A 63 17.60 9.44 -3.35
N TRP A 64 17.37 10.65 -2.82
CA TRP A 64 16.01 11.19 -2.73
C TRP A 64 15.33 11.27 -4.10
N GLN A 65 14.05 10.91 -4.13
CA GLN A 65 13.21 10.98 -5.33
C GLN A 65 12.00 11.87 -5.05
N PHE A 66 11.42 12.41 -6.11
CA PHE A 66 10.18 13.15 -6.05
C PHE A 66 9.30 12.83 -7.25
N LEU A 67 7.99 12.97 -7.05
CA LEU A 67 7.01 12.90 -8.13
C LEU A 67 6.26 14.24 -8.18
N PRO A 68 6.20 14.92 -9.34
CA PRO A 68 5.42 16.15 -9.46
C PRO A 68 3.93 15.89 -9.22
N LEU A 69 3.23 16.89 -8.69
CA LEU A 69 1.81 16.83 -8.39
C LEU A 69 1.01 17.85 -9.21
N SER A 70 -0.22 17.48 -9.57
CA SER A 70 -1.19 18.33 -10.26
C SER A 70 -2.53 18.30 -9.53
N GLN A 71 -3.29 19.40 -9.57
CA GLN A 71 -4.64 19.48 -8.99
C GLN A 71 -5.69 19.72 -10.08
N ALA A 72 -6.81 19.01 -10.02
CA ALA A 72 -7.86 19.09 -11.03
C ALA A 72 -8.63 20.43 -11.06
N GLU A 73 -8.81 21.10 -9.92
CA GLU A 73 -9.66 22.32 -9.83
C GLU A 73 -8.92 23.63 -10.06
N LEU A 74 -7.59 23.67 -9.88
CA LEU A 74 -6.83 24.90 -10.11
C LEU A 74 -6.45 25.11 -11.57
N GLY A 75 -6.48 24.05 -12.39
CA GLY A 75 -5.97 24.07 -13.75
C GLY A 75 -4.58 24.74 -13.85
N PRO A 76 -4.11 25.06 -15.06
CA PRO A 76 -2.98 25.95 -15.24
C PRO A 76 -3.29 27.41 -14.83
N LEU A 77 -4.56 27.73 -14.55
CA LEU A 77 -5.06 29.10 -14.47
C LEU A 77 -4.58 29.87 -13.24
N PHE A 78 -4.33 29.19 -12.12
CA PHE A 78 -3.96 29.84 -10.84
C PHE A 78 -2.53 29.57 -10.37
N SER A 79 -1.85 28.57 -10.93
CA SER A 79 -0.44 28.28 -10.68
C SER A 79 0.34 28.48 -11.97
N ASN A 80 1.22 29.48 -11.99
CA ASN A 80 2.08 29.88 -13.10
C ASN A 80 1.51 30.93 -14.06
N SER A 81 0.59 31.78 -13.59
CA SER A 81 0.01 32.89 -14.35
C SER A 81 0.99 34.06 -14.62
N SER A 82 2.27 33.92 -14.27
CA SER A 82 3.31 34.92 -14.50
C SER A 82 4.45 34.34 -15.32
N PRO A 83 4.91 35.02 -16.38
CA PRO A 83 6.02 34.56 -17.21
C PRO A 83 7.35 34.44 -16.45
N PHE A 84 7.49 35.09 -15.29
CA PHE A 84 8.72 35.07 -14.49
C PHE A 84 8.61 34.22 -13.22
N SER A 85 7.52 33.47 -13.03
CA SER A 85 7.33 32.64 -11.84
C SER A 85 6.84 31.25 -12.22
N PHE A 86 7.44 30.24 -11.62
CA PHE A 86 7.05 28.85 -11.75
C PHE A 86 6.80 28.26 -10.36
N SER A 87 5.69 27.58 -10.18
CA SER A 87 5.25 26.98 -8.94
C SER A 87 4.80 25.55 -9.22
N GLN A 88 5.33 24.62 -8.43
CA GLN A 88 5.09 23.20 -8.57
C GLN A 88 4.97 22.57 -7.20
N SER A 89 3.94 21.76 -7.01
CA SER A 89 3.82 20.88 -5.85
C SER A 89 4.50 19.55 -6.18
N LEU A 90 5.25 19.01 -5.22
CA LEU A 90 6.06 17.81 -5.33
C LEU A 90 5.71 16.87 -4.19
N PHE A 91 5.60 15.58 -4.49
CA PHE A 91 5.54 14.52 -3.51
C PHE A 91 6.93 13.96 -3.27
N MET A 92 7.45 14.13 -2.06
CA MET A 92 8.79 13.67 -1.69
C MET A 92 8.75 12.19 -1.30
N VAL A 93 9.64 11.39 -1.90
CA VAL A 93 9.82 9.99 -1.57
C VAL A 93 11.19 9.84 -0.90
N PRO A 94 11.24 9.54 0.42
CA PRO A 94 12.49 9.34 1.12
C PRO A 94 13.16 8.05 0.60
N PRO A 95 14.49 8.05 0.50
CA PRO A 95 15.21 6.83 0.21
C PRO A 95 15.05 5.85 1.38
N ARG A 96 15.25 4.56 1.10
CA ARG A 96 15.30 3.55 2.16
C ARG A 96 16.59 3.69 2.97
N GLY A 97 16.48 3.57 4.28
CA GLY A 97 17.60 3.74 5.20
C GLY A 97 17.85 5.19 5.64
N GLN A 98 19.10 5.51 5.97
CA GLN A 98 19.48 6.82 6.52
C GLN A 98 19.47 7.89 5.42
N ALA A 99 18.54 8.84 5.51
CA ALA A 99 18.42 9.91 4.54
C ALA A 99 18.93 11.24 5.12
N PRO A 100 19.93 11.89 4.51
CA PRO A 100 20.27 13.28 4.84
C PRO A 100 19.09 14.20 4.52
N ARG A 101 19.07 15.39 5.12
CA ARG A 101 18.01 16.37 4.85
C ARG A 101 17.93 16.69 3.36
N PRO A 102 16.74 16.61 2.74
CA PRO A 102 16.59 16.91 1.33
C PRO A 102 16.66 18.42 1.09
N GLY A 103 17.33 18.79 0.00
CA GLY A 103 17.29 20.10 -0.62
C GLY A 103 16.73 19.99 -2.03
N LEU A 104 16.07 21.04 -2.48
CA LEU A 104 15.54 21.14 -3.83
C LEU A 104 16.40 22.12 -4.62
N GLN A 105 16.84 21.71 -5.80
CA GLN A 105 17.59 22.53 -6.73
C GLN A 105 16.74 22.81 -7.98
N ALA A 106 16.59 24.09 -8.28
CA ALA A 106 15.97 24.60 -9.49
C ALA A 106 17.07 25.12 -10.43
N SER A 107 16.98 24.79 -11.72
CA SER A 107 17.96 25.19 -12.73
C SER A 107 17.32 25.70 -14.02
N PHE A 108 17.93 26.72 -14.60
CA PHE A 108 17.58 27.28 -15.90
C PHE A 108 18.84 27.85 -16.56
N GLY A 109 19.26 27.27 -17.69
CA GLY A 109 20.51 27.63 -18.35
C GLY A 109 21.72 27.50 -17.39
N PRO A 110 22.55 28.54 -17.23
CA PRO A 110 23.70 28.54 -16.32
C PRO A 110 23.32 28.83 -14.86
N TYR A 111 22.07 29.20 -14.56
CA TYR A 111 21.64 29.55 -13.22
C TYR A 111 21.07 28.34 -12.48
N SER A 112 21.51 28.16 -11.24
CA SER A 112 20.96 27.17 -10.33
C SER A 112 20.77 27.79 -8.94
N VAL A 113 19.64 27.50 -8.30
CA VAL A 113 19.36 27.90 -6.92
C VAL A 113 18.97 26.66 -6.13
N THR A 114 19.45 26.54 -4.90
CA THR A 114 19.17 25.40 -4.02
C THR A 114 18.59 25.90 -2.72
N GLN A 115 17.49 25.28 -2.28
CA GLN A 115 16.85 25.57 -1.01
C GLN A 115 16.71 24.28 -0.19
N LEU A 116 17.23 24.30 1.04
CA LEU A 116 17.06 23.19 1.98
C LEU A 116 15.64 23.18 2.55
N ILE A 117 15.08 21.98 2.75
CA ILE A 117 13.78 21.81 3.38
C ILE A 117 13.95 21.91 4.91
N SER A 118 13.32 22.92 5.51
CA SER A 118 13.51 23.28 6.93
C SER A 118 12.82 22.34 7.92
N GLU A 119 11.77 21.64 7.50
CA GLU A 119 11.01 20.68 8.32
C GLU A 119 11.46 19.24 8.03
N PRO A 120 11.61 18.37 9.05
CA PRO A 120 11.89 16.97 8.81
C PRO A 120 10.69 16.32 8.13
N VAL A 121 10.87 15.90 6.88
CA VAL A 121 9.95 14.98 6.22
C VAL A 121 9.99 13.67 7.02
N LEU A 122 8.94 13.43 7.81
CA LEU A 122 8.82 12.21 8.63
C LEU A 122 8.88 10.97 7.74
N PRO A 123 9.25 9.76 8.22
CA PRO A 123 9.15 8.54 7.42
C PRO A 123 7.70 8.18 7.11
N PHE A 124 7.45 7.46 6.01
CA PHE A 124 6.09 7.03 5.59
C PHE A 124 5.45 6.10 6.63
N SER A 125 6.26 5.38 7.39
CA SER A 125 5.88 4.41 8.42
C SER A 125 5.78 5.03 9.82
N PRO A 126 4.92 4.48 10.71
CA PRO A 126 5.00 4.83 12.13
C PRO A 126 6.41 4.50 12.65
N LEU A 127 7.00 5.44 13.39
CA LEU A 127 8.36 5.30 13.95
C LEU A 127 8.51 4.06 14.84
N LEU A 128 7.39 3.54 15.36
CA LEU A 128 7.30 2.41 16.27
C LEU A 128 6.36 1.35 15.70
N SER A 129 6.88 0.14 15.54
CA SER A 129 6.14 -1.07 15.23
C SER A 129 6.06 -1.98 16.47
N THR A 130 4.94 -2.66 16.64
CA THR A 130 4.68 -3.51 17.81
C THR A 130 4.26 -4.90 17.34
N SER A 131 4.87 -5.93 17.90
CA SER A 131 4.57 -7.32 17.60
C SER A 131 4.26 -8.04 18.90
N LEU A 132 3.01 -8.45 19.07
CA LEU A 132 2.58 -9.28 20.18
C LEU A 132 3.08 -10.71 19.94
N LEU A 133 3.90 -11.23 20.86
CA LEU A 133 4.57 -12.52 20.67
C LEU A 133 3.72 -13.71 21.12
N SER A 134 2.82 -13.47 22.06
CA SER A 134 1.92 -14.47 22.63
C SER A 134 0.50 -13.98 22.42
N GLU A 135 -0.28 -14.69 21.59
CA GLU A 135 -1.69 -14.33 21.35
C GLU A 135 -2.55 -14.39 22.63
N HIS A 136 -2.11 -15.22 23.58
CA HIS A 136 -2.73 -15.40 24.88
C HIS A 136 -1.72 -15.12 26.00
N VAL A 137 -2.23 -14.94 27.22
CA VAL A 137 -1.41 -14.83 28.43
C VAL A 137 -0.71 -16.18 28.68
N GLU A 138 0.63 -16.16 28.72
CA GLU A 138 1.46 -17.33 29.01
C GLU A 138 1.30 -17.73 30.48
N ARG A 139 1.00 -19.00 30.73
CA ARG A 139 1.01 -19.60 32.07
C ARG A 139 2.31 -20.38 32.24
N ASP A 140 3.16 -19.91 33.13
CA ASP A 140 4.43 -20.53 33.49
C ASP A 140 4.38 -20.99 34.96
N ARG A 141 5.10 -22.04 35.33
CA ARG A 141 5.26 -22.46 36.73
C ARG A 141 6.69 -22.19 37.13
N ASP A 142 6.89 -21.42 38.19
CA ASP A 142 8.23 -21.21 38.70
C ASP A 142 8.77 -22.44 39.45
N GLU A 143 10.06 -22.41 39.81
CA GLU A 143 10.73 -23.51 40.51
C GLU A 143 10.07 -23.86 41.86
N SER A 144 9.32 -22.93 42.44
CA SER A 144 8.50 -23.12 43.65
C SER A 144 7.11 -23.70 43.37
N GLY A 145 6.75 -23.93 42.11
CA GLY A 145 5.45 -24.46 41.70
C GLY A 145 4.32 -23.41 41.65
N GLN A 146 4.63 -22.13 41.85
CA GLN A 146 3.67 -21.02 41.77
C GLN A 146 3.43 -20.63 40.31
N GLU A 147 2.16 -20.43 39.95
CA GLU A 147 1.78 -20.00 38.60
C GLU A 147 2.13 -18.53 38.37
N ARG A 148 2.80 -18.25 37.26
CA ARG A 148 3.11 -16.90 36.77
C ARG A 148 2.42 -16.68 35.44
N PHE A 149 1.75 -15.54 35.34
CA PHE A 149 1.08 -15.10 34.13
C PHE A 149 1.93 -14.03 33.45
N ARG A 150 2.35 -14.25 32.20
CA ARG A 150 3.22 -13.32 31.48
C ARG A 150 2.65 -12.94 30.12
N VAL A 151 2.93 -11.71 29.72
CA VAL A 151 2.70 -11.22 28.36
C VAL A 151 4.01 -10.67 27.85
N ARG A 152 4.44 -11.10 26.66
CA ARG A 152 5.66 -10.64 26.00
C ARG A 152 5.31 -9.90 24.73
N THR A 153 5.85 -8.69 24.59
CA THR A 153 5.68 -7.86 23.40
C THR A 153 7.04 -7.40 22.91
N LEU A 154 7.30 -7.58 21.62
CA LEU A 154 8.45 -6.99 20.95
C LEU A 154 8.04 -5.63 20.39
N PHE A 155 8.80 -4.61 20.74
CA PHE A 155 8.74 -3.31 20.11
C PHE A 155 9.97 -3.12 19.24
N HIS A 156 9.74 -2.59 18.05
CA HIS A 156 10.78 -2.21 17.11
C HIS A 156 10.59 -0.73 16.76
N LYS A 157 11.57 0.09 17.16
CA LYS A 157 11.65 1.48 16.73
C LYS A 157 12.74 1.61 15.69
N TRP A 158 12.40 2.15 14.54
CA TRP A 158 13.44 2.54 13.58
C TRP A 158 14.15 3.78 14.13
N VAL A 159 15.38 3.62 14.62
CA VAL A 159 16.16 4.67 15.28
C VAL A 159 17.40 4.97 14.44
N ASP A 160 17.54 6.25 14.06
CA ASP A 160 18.80 6.81 13.57
C ASP A 160 19.88 6.60 14.64
N THR A 161 21.07 6.18 14.23
CA THR A 161 22.28 5.79 15.00
C THR A 161 22.71 6.67 16.18
N SER A 162 21.96 7.71 16.52
CA SER A 162 22.02 8.40 17.81
C SER A 162 21.95 7.40 18.97
N THR A 163 22.86 7.56 19.94
CA THR A 163 22.98 6.79 21.18
C THR A 163 21.79 6.93 22.14
N ARG A 164 20.66 7.47 21.66
CA ARG A 164 19.47 7.78 22.44
C ARG A 164 18.49 6.60 22.36
N GLY A 165 18.42 5.81 23.42
CA GLY A 165 17.37 4.80 23.56
C GLY A 165 16.01 5.46 23.79
N THR A 166 14.98 5.05 23.06
CA THR A 166 13.59 5.38 23.41
C THR A 166 13.12 4.44 24.49
N CYS A 167 12.54 5.00 25.56
CA CYS A 167 11.85 4.20 26.57
C CYS A 167 10.42 3.89 26.08
N ILE A 168 10.04 2.62 26.14
CA ILE A 168 8.71 2.15 25.80
C ILE A 168 8.11 1.47 27.04
N THR A 169 6.86 1.80 27.36
CA THR A 169 6.12 1.19 28.47
C THR A 169 4.90 0.46 27.94
N LEU A 170 4.79 -0.82 28.26
CA LEU A 170 3.61 -1.65 28.04
C LEU A 170 2.69 -1.54 29.25
N HIS A 171 1.40 -1.27 28.99
CA HIS A 171 0.34 -1.15 29.97
C HIS A 171 -0.70 -2.24 29.73
N ALA A 172 -1.07 -2.96 30.78
CA ALA A 172 -2.20 -3.88 30.78
C ALA A 172 -3.28 -3.34 31.71
N PHE A 173 -4.51 -3.28 31.20
CA PHE A 173 -5.68 -2.87 31.96
C PHE A 173 -6.66 -4.03 32.08
N LYS A 174 -7.07 -4.33 33.31
CA LYS A 174 -8.22 -5.18 33.61
C LYS A 174 -9.14 -4.41 34.56
N GLU A 175 -10.36 -4.13 34.11
CA GLU A 175 -11.32 -3.28 34.85
C GLU A 175 -10.72 -1.91 35.20
N THR A 176 -10.42 -1.66 36.49
CA THR A 176 -9.81 -0.41 36.98
C THR A 176 -8.34 -0.56 37.37
N GLU A 177 -7.76 -1.75 37.26
CA GLU A 177 -6.38 -2.01 37.64
C GLU A 177 -5.43 -1.89 36.43
N GLU A 178 -4.30 -1.22 36.64
CA GLU A 178 -3.23 -1.04 35.65
C GLU A 178 -1.96 -1.73 36.13
N HIS A 179 -1.40 -2.60 35.30
CA HIS A 179 -0.04 -3.13 35.47
C HIS A 179 0.84 -2.69 34.30
N LYS A 180 2.10 -2.36 34.58
CA LYS A 180 3.01 -1.86 33.56
C LYS A 180 4.43 -2.38 33.72
N ALA A 181 5.09 -2.52 32.58
CA ALA A 181 6.51 -2.85 32.48
C ALA A 181 7.12 -2.04 31.34
N SER A 182 8.40 -1.69 31.47
CA SER A 182 9.08 -0.84 30.49
C SER A 182 10.34 -1.51 29.99
N CYS A 183 10.76 -1.15 28.79
CA CYS A 183 12.06 -1.49 28.25
C CYS A 183 12.64 -0.26 27.52
N MET A 184 13.94 -0.32 27.24
CA MET A 184 14.62 0.68 26.41
C MET A 184 15.11 0.03 25.12
N THR A 185 14.88 0.71 23.99
CA THR A 185 15.33 0.24 22.67
C THR A 185 16.86 0.15 22.62
N GLN A 186 17.37 -0.97 22.11
CA GLN A 186 18.80 -1.22 22.00
C GLN A 186 19.28 -1.15 20.54
N PRO A 187 20.37 -0.44 20.22
CA PRO A 187 21.00 -0.48 18.90
C PRO A 187 21.62 -1.86 18.62
N PRO A 188 21.79 -2.26 17.35
CA PRO A 188 21.58 -1.47 16.13
C PRO A 188 20.15 -1.54 15.56
N LEU A 189 19.37 -2.56 15.95
CA LEU A 189 18.03 -2.80 15.38
C LEU A 189 16.90 -2.05 16.11
N GLY A 190 17.19 -1.28 17.17
CA GLY A 190 16.16 -0.52 17.91
C GLY A 190 15.09 -1.40 18.57
N LEU A 191 15.46 -2.61 18.99
CA LEU A 191 14.56 -3.62 19.54
C LEU A 191 14.41 -3.50 21.04
N CYS A 192 13.23 -3.86 21.54
CA CYS A 192 12.87 -3.72 22.94
C CYS A 192 11.81 -4.78 23.30
N VAL A 193 12.19 -5.80 24.09
CA VAL A 193 11.25 -6.84 24.55
C VAL A 193 10.75 -6.46 25.94
N VAL A 194 9.44 -6.24 26.07
CA VAL A 194 8.80 -6.08 27.39
C VAL A 194 8.21 -7.41 27.81
N THR A 195 8.60 -7.90 28.99
CA THR A 195 7.91 -9.00 29.68
C THR A 195 7.10 -8.41 30.84
N LEU A 196 5.78 -8.43 30.72
CA LEU A 196 4.87 -7.96 31.76
C LEU A 196 4.33 -9.15 32.55
N THR A 197 4.63 -9.19 33.84
CA THR A 197 4.05 -10.18 34.76
C THR A 197 2.72 -9.66 35.27
N LEU A 198 1.67 -10.43 35.05
CA LEU A 198 0.31 -10.15 35.49
C LEU A 198 0.04 -10.84 36.83
N PRO A 199 -0.72 -10.21 37.73
CA PRO A 199 -0.97 -10.79 39.03
C PRO A 199 -1.97 -11.94 38.95
N SER A 200 -1.81 -12.96 39.79
CA SER A 200 -2.62 -14.19 39.73
C SER A 200 -4.11 -13.95 40.03
N HIS A 201 -4.45 -12.94 40.86
CA HIS A 201 -5.83 -12.59 41.18
C HIS A 201 -6.64 -12.12 39.97
N TRP A 202 -5.98 -11.73 38.87
CA TRP A 202 -6.65 -11.45 37.60
C TRP A 202 -7.24 -12.71 36.94
N PHE A 203 -6.88 -13.91 37.39
CA PHE A 203 -7.30 -15.17 36.77
C PHE A 203 -7.98 -16.12 37.75
N GLU A 204 -8.16 -15.71 39.00
CA GLU A 204 -8.95 -16.46 39.99
C GLU A 204 -10.45 -16.24 39.73
N ASP A 205 -11.18 -17.31 39.42
CA ASP A 205 -12.65 -17.28 39.35
C ASP A 205 -13.20 -16.95 40.74
N GLN A 206 -13.99 -15.87 40.86
CA GLN A 206 -14.82 -15.63 42.04
C GLN A 206 -15.99 -16.62 42.10
N HIS A 207 -15.69 -17.89 42.35
CA HIS A 207 -16.67 -18.95 42.58
C HIS A 207 -16.48 -19.59 43.95
N THR A 208 -16.62 -18.80 45.02
CA THR A 208 -16.94 -19.33 46.35
C THR A 208 -17.77 -18.33 47.17
N HIS A 209 -19.08 -18.33 46.95
CA HIS A 209 -20.00 -18.09 48.06
C HIS A 209 -20.61 -19.44 48.46
N PRO A 210 -20.34 -19.95 49.67
CA PRO A 210 -20.95 -21.19 50.14
C PRO A 210 -22.44 -20.96 50.36
N ARG A 211 -23.27 -21.83 49.78
CA ARG A 211 -24.72 -21.87 50.00
C ARG A 211 -24.99 -21.98 51.50
N ARG A 212 -25.41 -20.88 52.13
CA ARG A 212 -25.93 -20.92 53.51
C ARG A 212 -27.40 -21.32 53.46
N TRP A 213 -27.63 -22.51 54.00
CA TRP A 213 -28.86 -23.16 54.37
C TRP A 213 -30.00 -22.20 54.74
N VAL A 214 -31.09 -22.25 53.97
CA VAL A 214 -32.40 -21.76 54.43
C VAL A 214 -32.97 -22.81 55.37
N GLN A 215 -32.70 -22.66 56.66
CA GLN A 215 -33.46 -23.32 57.72
C GLN A 215 -34.51 -22.34 58.27
N LYS A 216 -35.74 -22.77 58.08
CA LYS A 216 -37.03 -22.19 58.44
C LYS A 216 -37.21 -22.16 59.96
N ARG A 217 -37.45 -20.98 60.54
CA ARG A 217 -38.26 -20.65 61.74
C ARG A 217 -38.32 -19.13 61.82
N GLU A 218 -39.36 -18.41 62.20
CA GLU A 218 -40.74 -18.64 62.62
C GLU A 218 -41.35 -17.21 62.62
N ARG A 219 -42.57 -17.02 62.13
CA ARG A 219 -43.39 -15.87 62.55
C ARG A 219 -44.78 -16.41 62.93
N PRO A 220 -45.30 -16.12 64.13
CA PRO A 220 -46.53 -16.75 64.61
C PRO A 220 -47.77 -16.11 63.99
N TRP A 221 -48.77 -16.94 63.71
CA TRP A 221 -50.14 -16.54 63.43
C TRP A 221 -50.87 -16.12 64.72
N SER A 222 -51.58 -15.00 64.67
CA SER A 222 -52.96 -14.83 65.16
C SER A 222 -53.43 -13.41 64.76
N GLY A 223 -54.68 -13.13 64.42
CA GLY A 223 -55.88 -13.94 64.47
C GLY A 223 -57.01 -13.37 63.61
N HIS A 224 -58.11 -14.12 63.63
CA HIS A 224 -59.40 -13.79 63.05
C HIS A 224 -60.05 -12.56 63.70
N HIS A 225 -60.75 -11.73 62.90
CA HIS A 225 -62.14 -11.36 63.20
C HIS A 225 -62.88 -10.71 62.00
N ASN A 226 -63.96 -11.38 61.60
CA ASN A 226 -65.30 -10.94 61.14
C ASN A 226 -65.53 -9.75 60.19
N ASN A 227 -66.28 -10.05 59.11
CA ASN A 227 -67.63 -9.56 58.75
C ASN A 227 -68.01 -8.12 59.20
N ASN A 228 -68.57 -7.22 58.39
CA ASN A 228 -69.63 -7.41 57.39
C ASN A 228 -69.84 -6.06 56.63
N THR A 229 -70.27 -6.12 55.36
CA THR A 229 -71.26 -5.27 54.63
C THR A 229 -71.32 -3.75 54.92
N VAL A 230 -71.34 -2.83 53.95
CA VAL A 230 -72.52 -2.49 53.10
C VAL A 230 -72.10 -1.52 51.97
N SER A 231 -72.92 -1.56 50.92
CA SER A 231 -72.95 -0.97 49.59
C SER A 231 -73.26 0.54 49.37
N HIS A 232 -73.07 0.94 48.10
CA HIS A 232 -73.79 1.93 47.25
C HIS A 232 -73.42 3.43 47.33
N GLN A 233 -72.92 3.98 46.19
CA GLN A 233 -73.54 5.00 45.29
C GLN A 233 -73.57 6.43 45.87
N GLY A 234 -73.32 7.53 45.15
CA GLY A 234 -73.07 7.78 43.73
C GLY A 234 -72.40 9.16 43.56
N VAL A 235 -71.66 9.33 42.45
CA VAL A 235 -71.91 10.30 41.37
C VAL A 235 -72.16 11.75 41.80
N THR A 236 -71.21 12.65 41.47
CA THR A 236 -71.47 13.82 40.61
C THR A 236 -70.15 14.49 40.16
N ARG A 237 -70.05 14.69 38.84
CA ARG A 237 -69.08 15.50 38.05
C ARG A 237 -69.39 17.02 38.24
N PRO A 238 -68.61 18.04 37.74
CA PRO A 238 -67.82 18.01 36.48
C PRO A 238 -66.54 18.91 36.37
N SER A 239 -65.78 18.68 35.28
CA SER A 239 -65.11 19.64 34.33
C SER A 239 -64.27 20.84 34.87
N SER A 240 -63.19 21.35 34.27
CA SER A 240 -62.50 21.18 32.98
C SER A 240 -61.34 22.21 32.91
N ARG A 241 -60.27 21.87 32.16
CA ARG A 241 -59.34 22.74 31.37
C ARG A 241 -58.43 23.76 32.06
N TYR A 242 -57.15 23.65 31.71
CA TYR A 242 -56.53 24.59 30.76
C TYR A 242 -55.49 23.87 29.87
N GLN A 243 -55.54 24.14 28.57
CA GLN A 243 -54.55 23.77 27.55
C GLN A 243 -53.62 24.95 27.28
N SER A 244 -52.38 24.68 26.86
CA SER A 244 -51.77 25.41 25.75
C SER A 244 -50.77 24.51 25.03
N ALA A 245 -50.73 24.64 23.70
CA ALA A 245 -50.04 23.81 22.73
C ALA A 245 -49.22 24.71 21.80
N VAL A 246 -48.07 24.23 21.28
CA VAL A 246 -47.58 24.46 19.90
C VAL A 246 -46.64 23.30 19.50
N ASN A 247 -46.91 22.70 18.33
CA ASN A 247 -46.23 21.58 17.60
C ASN A 247 -45.13 22.13 16.66
N GLY A 248 -44.20 21.38 16.03
CA GLY A 248 -43.89 19.95 15.88
C GLY A 248 -42.98 19.76 14.65
N GLU A 249 -42.21 18.66 14.56
CA GLU A 249 -41.59 18.21 13.29
C GLU A 249 -41.28 16.69 13.27
N THR A 250 -41.71 16.10 12.16
CA THR A 250 -41.57 14.82 11.44
C THR A 250 -40.71 13.64 11.96
N GLN A 251 -41.32 12.44 11.92
CA GLN A 251 -40.75 11.11 12.20
C GLN A 251 -39.90 10.56 11.04
N VAL A 252 -38.73 10.00 11.36
CA VAL A 252 -37.93 9.09 10.50
C VAL A 252 -38.07 7.66 11.04
N GLN A 253 -38.49 6.72 10.19
CA GLN A 253 -38.47 5.28 10.45
C GLN A 253 -37.10 4.70 10.10
N VAL A 254 -36.42 4.11 11.10
CA VAL A 254 -35.21 3.29 10.92
C VAL A 254 -35.58 1.81 11.19
N PRO A 255 -35.24 0.84 10.32
CA PRO A 255 -35.53 -0.57 10.53
C PRO A 255 -34.65 -1.20 11.62
N ARG A 256 -35.24 -2.19 12.31
CA ARG A 256 -34.69 -3.01 13.38
C ARG A 256 -33.38 -3.72 12.96
N ALA A 257 -32.26 -3.32 13.55
CA ALA A 257 -31.06 -4.14 13.62
C ALA A 257 -31.24 -5.27 14.64
N PHE A 258 -30.82 -6.47 14.24
CA PHE A 258 -30.80 -7.68 15.04
C PHE A 258 -30.05 -7.47 16.36
N ARG A 259 -30.73 -7.80 17.47
CA ARG A 259 -30.11 -7.93 18.79
C ARG A 259 -29.10 -9.10 18.74
N TYR A 260 -27.82 -8.78 18.65
CA TYR A 260 -26.80 -9.65 19.22
C TYR A 260 -26.97 -9.65 20.74
N GLN A 261 -27.13 -10.84 21.33
CA GLN A 261 -27.14 -11.02 22.77
C GLN A 261 -25.81 -10.55 23.35
N ARG A 262 -25.84 -9.47 24.13
CA ARG A 262 -24.69 -8.96 24.87
C ARG A 262 -24.61 -9.72 26.20
N GLY A 263 -23.83 -10.80 26.23
CA GLY A 263 -23.34 -11.39 27.48
C GLY A 263 -22.17 -10.56 28.04
N PRO A 264 -21.97 -10.50 29.37
CA PRO A 264 -20.85 -9.75 29.95
C PRO A 264 -19.54 -10.52 29.74
N VAL A 265 -18.64 -9.99 28.91
CA VAL A 265 -17.30 -10.55 28.67
C VAL A 265 -16.39 -10.11 29.83
N ARG A 266 -16.19 -10.97 30.84
CA ARG A 266 -15.57 -10.60 32.13
C ARG A 266 -14.07 -10.90 32.30
N ASN A 267 -13.35 -11.35 31.26
CA ASN A 267 -11.95 -11.80 31.39
C ASN A 267 -10.99 -11.32 30.28
N GLN A 268 -11.23 -10.15 29.65
CA GLN A 268 -10.32 -9.58 28.66
C GLN A 268 -9.38 -8.55 29.29
N ILE A 269 -8.07 -8.68 29.02
CA ILE A 269 -7.03 -7.71 29.41
C ILE A 269 -6.69 -6.87 28.19
N GLN A 270 -6.80 -5.54 28.32
CA GLN A 270 -6.50 -4.62 27.22
C GLN A 270 -5.05 -4.15 27.31
N LEU A 271 -4.30 -4.32 26.23
CA LEU A 271 -2.89 -3.91 26.16
C LEU A 271 -2.75 -2.59 25.39
N TYR A 272 -1.96 -1.68 25.96
CA TYR A 272 -1.59 -0.39 25.35
C TYR A 272 -0.09 -0.14 25.50
N TYR A 273 0.49 0.72 24.68
CA TYR A 273 1.85 1.22 24.90
C TYR A 273 1.93 2.75 24.92
N SER A 274 2.95 3.24 25.59
CA SER A 274 3.42 4.63 25.53
C SER A 274 4.93 4.65 25.24
N SER A 275 5.42 5.71 24.61
CA SER A 275 6.84 5.86 24.29
C SER A 275 7.31 7.29 24.56
N PHE A 276 8.52 7.42 25.11
CA PHE A 276 9.15 8.69 25.41
C PHE A 276 10.60 8.69 24.90
N ASP A 277 10.97 9.70 24.13
CA ASP A 277 12.36 9.90 23.69
C ASP A 277 13.15 10.54 24.82
N THR A 278 14.12 9.81 25.37
CA THR A 278 14.92 10.31 26.50
C THR A 278 16.06 11.18 26.00
N VAL A 279 16.19 12.37 26.61
CA VAL A 279 17.41 13.19 26.54
C VAL A 279 18.43 12.56 27.50
N ALA A 280 19.68 12.46 27.08
CA ALA A 280 20.74 11.71 27.77
C ALA A 280 20.88 12.06 29.26
N ASP A 281 21.06 11.01 30.07
CA ASP A 281 21.64 10.91 31.42
C ASP A 281 20.73 10.11 32.37
N PHE A 282 20.80 8.78 32.29
CA PHE A 282 20.31 7.89 33.35
C PHE A 282 21.43 6.95 33.79
N GLU A 283 21.78 7.00 35.07
CA GLU A 283 22.62 5.99 35.71
C GLU A 283 21.84 4.69 35.91
N MET A 284 22.43 3.60 35.45
CA MET A 284 21.88 2.26 35.50
C MET A 284 22.09 1.68 36.91
N THR A 285 21.07 1.72 37.77
CA THR A 285 21.12 1.01 39.06
C THR A 285 20.82 -0.47 38.84
N GLN A 286 21.87 -1.29 38.85
CA GLN A 286 21.75 -2.76 38.90
C GLN A 286 21.23 -3.18 40.27
N SER A 287 19.93 -3.44 40.34
CA SER A 287 19.35 -4.33 41.35
C SER A 287 18.24 -5.14 40.67
N ASP A 288 18.45 -6.45 40.54
CA ASP A 288 17.52 -7.49 40.08
C ASP A 288 16.69 -7.23 38.80
N HIS A 289 17.19 -7.77 37.68
CA HIS A 289 16.45 -8.23 36.48
C HIS A 289 15.29 -7.41 35.87
N GLN A 290 15.04 -6.16 36.24
CA GLN A 290 13.95 -5.37 35.66
C GLN A 290 14.35 -3.89 35.51
N SER A 291 14.86 -3.54 34.32
CA SER A 291 15.17 -2.18 33.92
C SER A 291 13.90 -1.32 33.89
N ARG A 292 13.73 -0.44 34.89
CA ARG A 292 12.55 0.42 35.03
C ARG A 292 12.84 1.82 34.48
N CYS A 293 12.11 2.25 33.46
CA CYS A 293 12.13 3.65 33.08
C CYS A 293 11.49 4.49 34.19
N VAL A 294 12.22 5.46 34.73
CA VAL A 294 11.68 6.40 35.70
C VAL A 294 11.13 7.60 34.93
N GLU A 295 9.81 7.76 34.97
CA GLU A 295 9.14 8.90 34.35
C GLU A 295 9.35 10.15 35.22
N ASP A 296 10.00 11.16 34.65
CA ASP A 296 10.31 12.39 35.38
C ASP A 296 9.02 13.17 35.63
N ARG A 297 8.71 13.51 36.89
CA ARG A 297 7.43 14.13 37.31
C ARG A 297 7.22 15.55 36.75
N ALA A 298 8.16 16.10 35.97
CA ALA A 298 8.22 17.50 35.60
C ALA A 298 7.48 17.89 34.30
N THR A 299 6.98 16.94 33.49
CA THR A 299 6.14 17.29 32.33
C THR A 299 4.94 16.35 32.18
N SER A 300 3.84 16.66 32.89
CA SER A 300 2.52 16.07 32.62
C SER A 300 1.94 16.63 31.32
N SER A 301 2.57 16.31 30.19
CA SER A 301 1.88 16.38 28.90
C SER A 301 0.88 15.22 28.82
N LEU A 302 -0.27 15.42 28.18
CA LEU A 302 -1.30 14.39 27.99
C LEU A 302 -0.66 13.12 27.44
N ARG A 303 -0.60 12.05 28.25
CA ARG A 303 -0.04 10.76 27.84
C ARG A 303 -0.89 10.16 26.74
N GLN A 304 -0.32 10.03 25.54
CA GLN A 304 -0.98 9.34 24.43
C GLN A 304 -0.72 7.83 24.57
N LEU A 305 -1.79 7.07 24.78
CA LEU A 305 -1.76 5.61 24.83
C LEU A 305 -2.20 5.04 23.48
N PHE A 306 -1.43 4.11 22.94
CA PHE A 306 -1.73 3.42 21.70
C PHE A 306 -2.21 2.00 22.00
N HIS A 307 -3.38 1.62 21.48
CA HIS A 307 -3.96 0.28 21.69
C HIS A 307 -3.21 -0.77 20.86
N ILE A 308 -2.97 -1.95 21.46
CA ILE A 308 -2.31 -3.09 20.78
C ILE A 308 -3.36 -4.16 20.44
N LYS A 309 -3.84 -4.88 21.46
CA LYS A 309 -4.81 -5.97 21.33
C LYS A 309 -5.41 -6.28 22.71
N ALA A 310 -6.57 -6.92 22.71
CA ALA A 310 -7.11 -7.59 23.90
C ALA A 310 -6.58 -9.02 23.97
N VAL A 311 -6.09 -9.45 25.13
CA VAL A 311 -5.60 -10.82 25.37
C VAL A 311 -6.44 -11.53 26.42
N THR A 312 -6.54 -12.84 26.29
CA THR A 312 -7.21 -13.74 27.23
C THR A 312 -6.24 -14.81 27.72
N LEU A 313 -6.57 -15.43 28.83
CA LEU A 313 -5.88 -16.66 29.26
C LEU A 313 -6.23 -17.78 28.28
N LYS A 314 -5.24 -18.55 27.84
CA LYS A 314 -5.48 -19.76 27.04
C LYS A 314 -6.27 -20.75 27.89
N GLU A 315 -7.49 -21.09 27.48
CA GLU A 315 -8.26 -22.17 28.11
C GLU A 315 -7.59 -23.48 27.72
N GLU A 316 -6.93 -24.14 28.68
CA GLU A 316 -6.56 -25.54 28.50
C GLU A 316 -7.86 -26.35 28.50
N GLU A 317 -8.15 -27.06 27.40
CA GLU A 317 -9.14 -28.12 27.43
C GLU A 317 -8.70 -29.11 28.51
N LYS A 318 -9.36 -29.06 29.67
CA LYS A 318 -9.22 -30.11 30.69
C LYS A 318 -9.73 -31.40 30.07
N GLU A 319 -8.82 -32.18 29.48
CA GLU A 319 -9.04 -33.60 29.29
C GLU A 319 -9.45 -34.16 30.66
N ARG A 320 -10.71 -34.57 30.78
CA ARG A 320 -11.14 -35.40 31.88
C ARG A 320 -10.35 -36.69 31.76
N VAL A 321 -9.30 -36.82 32.57
CA VAL A 321 -8.61 -38.09 32.78
C VAL A 321 -9.58 -39.02 33.50
N GLU A 322 -10.48 -39.64 32.74
CA GLU A 322 -11.12 -40.89 33.14
C GLU A 322 -10.05 -41.98 33.05
N SER A 323 -9.83 -42.64 34.18
CA SER A 323 -8.89 -43.74 34.36
C SER A 323 -8.95 -44.76 33.21
N ARG A 324 -7.91 -44.76 32.36
CA ARG A 324 -7.76 -45.76 31.28
C ARG A 324 -7.41 -47.12 31.87
N THR A 325 -8.32 -48.07 31.69
CA THR A 325 -7.99 -49.50 31.65
C THR A 325 -7.81 -49.91 30.18
N LYS A 326 -6.66 -50.54 29.89
CA LYS A 326 -6.21 -51.16 28.63
C LYS A 326 -6.07 -50.23 27.41
N GLU A 327 -4.88 -49.68 27.25
CA GLU A 327 -4.44 -48.85 26.12
C GLU A 327 -4.25 -49.64 24.83
N GLN A 328 -4.86 -49.13 23.75
CA GLN A 328 -4.36 -49.27 22.39
C GLN A 328 -3.62 -47.95 22.10
N GLU A 329 -2.29 -47.96 22.18
CA GLU A 329 -1.43 -46.78 21.96
C GLU A 329 -1.73 -46.16 20.59
N LYS A 330 -2.38 -44.98 20.57
CA LYS A 330 -2.46 -44.14 19.36
C LYS A 330 -1.10 -43.46 19.17
N CYS A 331 -0.58 -43.43 17.95
CA CYS A 331 0.75 -42.87 17.62
C CYS A 331 0.94 -41.40 18.03
N LEU A 332 -0.15 -40.61 17.97
CA LEU A 332 -0.20 -39.26 18.54
C LEU A 332 -0.86 -39.35 19.93
N ASN A 333 -0.15 -38.91 20.97
CA ASN A 333 -0.55 -39.03 22.38
C ASN A 333 -1.60 -37.98 22.78
N GLY A 334 -2.73 -37.89 22.08
CA GLY A 334 -3.80 -36.94 22.40
C GLY A 334 -3.52 -35.48 21.99
N GLU A 335 -2.34 -35.17 21.48
CA GLU A 335 -2.02 -33.85 20.91
C GLU A 335 -2.72 -33.64 19.55
N GLU A 336 -3.31 -32.45 19.32
CA GLU A 336 -3.90 -32.05 18.04
C GLU A 336 -2.85 -32.12 16.92
N GLY A 337 -3.00 -33.12 16.04
CA GLY A 337 -2.15 -33.28 14.85
C GLY A 337 -2.74 -32.59 13.63
N GLU A 338 -1.89 -32.02 12.78
CA GLU A 338 -2.30 -31.44 11.50
C GLU A 338 -2.62 -32.54 10.50
N GLU A 339 -3.71 -32.38 9.75
CA GLU A 339 -4.21 -33.35 8.77
C GLU A 339 -3.84 -32.94 7.34
N LEU A 340 -2.99 -33.74 6.68
CA LEU A 340 -2.65 -33.60 5.27
C LEU A 340 -3.35 -34.71 4.46
N ASN A 341 -4.43 -34.34 3.77
CA ASN A 341 -5.09 -35.24 2.82
C ASN A 341 -4.26 -35.28 1.52
N LEU A 342 -3.63 -36.41 1.22
CA LEU A 342 -2.96 -36.58 -0.06
C LEU A 342 -4.00 -36.78 -1.17
N ASP A 343 -5.04 -37.56 -0.87
CA ASP A 343 -6.18 -37.78 -1.77
C ASP A 343 -7.44 -38.17 -0.98
N SER A 344 -8.46 -38.72 -1.67
CA SER A 344 -9.71 -39.15 -1.05
C SER A 344 -9.58 -40.37 -0.12
N HIS A 345 -8.43 -41.05 -0.08
CA HIS A 345 -8.20 -42.32 0.60
C HIS A 345 -7.04 -42.31 1.60
N VAL A 346 -6.03 -41.45 1.40
CA VAL A 346 -4.79 -41.39 2.20
C VAL A 346 -4.73 -40.08 2.98
N LEU A 347 -4.60 -40.20 4.30
CA LEU A 347 -4.45 -39.08 5.23
C LEU A 347 -3.20 -39.23 6.08
N ILE A 348 -2.34 -38.21 6.06
CA ILE A 348 -1.18 -38.11 6.94
C ILE A 348 -1.55 -37.21 8.12
N ARG A 349 -1.24 -37.62 9.35
CA ARG A 349 -1.31 -36.73 10.53
C ARG A 349 0.04 -36.59 11.19
N TYR A 350 0.46 -35.37 11.47
CA TYR A 350 1.75 -35.09 12.11
C TYR A 350 1.65 -33.93 13.11
N HIS A 351 2.60 -33.84 14.02
CA HIS A 351 2.68 -32.73 14.97
C HIS A 351 3.27 -31.49 14.27
N ARG A 352 2.50 -30.38 14.25
CA ARG A 352 2.92 -29.11 13.61
C ARG A 352 3.80 -28.24 14.52
N GLY A 353 3.83 -28.50 15.82
CA GLY A 353 4.61 -27.71 16.77
C GLY A 353 6.12 -27.84 16.61
N LEU A 354 6.82 -26.98 17.34
CA LEU A 354 8.27 -26.88 17.32
C LEU A 354 8.89 -28.01 18.16
N ALA A 355 9.57 -28.96 17.52
CA ALA A 355 10.29 -30.01 18.24
C ALA A 355 11.67 -29.51 18.68
N LEU A 356 12.04 -29.76 19.94
CA LEU A 356 13.42 -29.54 20.36
C LEU A 356 14.35 -30.57 19.74
N ILE A 357 15.60 -30.17 19.46
CA ILE A 357 16.61 -31.13 19.01
C ILE A 357 16.72 -32.28 20.02
N GLY A 358 16.62 -33.51 19.50
CA GLY A 358 16.60 -34.74 20.28
C GLY A 358 15.20 -35.29 20.59
N GLN A 359 14.14 -34.53 20.29
CA GLN A 359 12.76 -35.02 20.37
C GLN A 359 12.25 -35.46 18.98
N PRO A 360 11.78 -36.72 18.82
CA PRO A 360 11.21 -37.21 17.56
C PRO A 360 9.86 -36.56 17.26
N VAL A 361 9.67 -36.09 16.03
CA VAL A 361 8.34 -35.72 15.52
C VAL A 361 7.62 -36.99 15.06
N ARG A 362 6.45 -37.27 15.64
CA ARG A 362 5.66 -38.45 15.26
C ARG A 362 4.73 -38.13 14.08
N VAL A 363 4.68 -39.06 13.12
CA VAL A 363 3.84 -38.98 11.93
C VAL A 363 3.05 -40.26 11.79
N SER A 364 1.73 -40.15 11.71
CA SER A 364 0.82 -41.26 11.46
C SER A 364 0.37 -41.26 10.00
N VAL A 365 0.43 -42.42 9.36
CA VAL A 365 -0.09 -42.64 8.01
C VAL A 365 -1.38 -43.43 8.13
N ASN A 366 -2.47 -42.89 7.59
CA ASN A 366 -3.81 -43.44 7.73
C ASN A 366 -4.43 -43.71 6.36
N LEU A 367 -5.09 -44.87 6.22
CA LEU A 367 -5.85 -45.24 5.04
C LEU A 367 -7.34 -45.33 5.40
N ARG A 368 -8.21 -44.82 4.52
CA ARG A 368 -9.67 -44.94 4.67
C ARG A 368 -10.15 -46.33 4.28
N ALA A 369 -11.19 -46.81 4.98
CA ALA A 369 -11.76 -48.14 4.77
C ALA A 369 -12.48 -48.33 3.42
N ASN A 370 -12.84 -47.25 2.73
CA ASN A 370 -13.51 -47.26 1.41
C ASN A 370 -12.59 -47.60 0.22
N PHE A 371 -11.37 -48.08 0.50
CA PHE A 371 -10.34 -48.29 -0.50
C PHE A 371 -10.49 -49.63 -1.25
N SER A 372 -10.58 -49.54 -2.59
CA SER A 372 -10.87 -50.66 -3.49
C SER A 372 -9.63 -51.37 -4.03
N ALA A 373 -8.47 -50.72 -4.11
CA ALA A 373 -7.27 -51.32 -4.68
C ALA A 373 -6.60 -52.31 -3.70
N GLU A 374 -5.94 -53.34 -4.25
CA GLU A 374 -5.25 -54.38 -3.47
C GLU A 374 -3.89 -53.90 -2.93
N PHE A 375 -3.31 -52.87 -3.54
CA PHE A 375 -1.98 -52.36 -3.25
C PHE A 375 -1.89 -50.85 -3.43
N VAL A 376 -1.27 -50.18 -2.46
CA VAL A 376 -0.96 -48.75 -2.47
C VAL A 376 0.46 -48.51 -1.95
N VAL A 377 1.19 -47.58 -2.58
CA VAL A 377 2.50 -47.12 -2.13
C VAL A 377 2.43 -45.65 -1.75
N VAL A 378 2.74 -45.34 -0.50
CA VAL A 378 2.88 -43.96 -0.03
C VAL A 378 4.37 -43.64 0.05
N ARG A 379 4.82 -42.62 -0.67
CA ARG A 379 6.23 -42.21 -0.68
C ARG A 379 6.41 -40.89 0.04
N LEU A 380 7.48 -40.82 0.83
CA LEU A 380 7.96 -39.63 1.53
C LEU A 380 9.38 -39.31 1.06
N LYS A 381 9.60 -38.10 0.56
CA LYS A 381 10.91 -37.58 0.13
C LYS A 381 11.35 -36.44 1.03
N VAL A 382 12.54 -36.58 1.61
CA VAL A 382 13.20 -35.58 2.44
C VAL A 382 14.59 -35.27 1.91
N LYS A 383 15.09 -34.06 2.19
CA LYS A 383 16.47 -33.68 1.81
C LYS A 383 17.47 -34.47 2.66
N LYS A 384 18.48 -35.04 1.98
CA LYS A 384 19.48 -35.89 2.63
C LYS A 384 20.28 -35.11 3.68
N GLY A 385 20.55 -35.74 4.83
CA GLY A 385 21.42 -35.21 5.88
C GLY A 385 20.81 -34.15 6.80
N LEU A 386 19.49 -33.93 6.75
CA LEU A 386 18.79 -33.04 7.68
C LEU A 386 18.02 -33.83 8.76
N VAL A 387 17.26 -34.83 8.35
CA VAL A 387 16.42 -35.64 9.23
C VAL A 387 16.58 -37.13 8.95
N SER A 388 16.45 -37.95 9.98
CA SER A 388 16.29 -39.40 9.87
C SER A 388 14.85 -39.77 10.13
N VAL A 389 14.24 -40.42 9.14
CA VAL A 389 12.92 -41.02 9.30
C VAL A 389 13.10 -42.48 9.69
N VAL A 390 12.51 -42.88 10.80
CA VAL A 390 12.51 -44.25 11.34
C VAL A 390 11.07 -44.68 11.59
N ALA A 391 10.71 -45.91 11.28
CA ALA A 391 9.40 -46.45 11.67
C ALA A 391 9.50 -47.04 13.08
N GLN A 392 8.67 -46.56 14.00
CA GLN A 392 8.71 -47.00 15.41
C GLN A 392 7.98 -48.32 15.61
N ARG A 393 6.88 -48.54 14.88
CA ARG A 393 6.11 -49.78 14.91
C ARG A 393 5.24 -49.85 13.66
N THR A 394 5.38 -50.90 12.86
CA THR A 394 4.31 -51.31 11.94
C THR A 394 3.20 -51.92 12.79
N LEU A 395 2.18 -51.11 13.11
CA LEU A 395 0.94 -51.67 13.61
C LEU A 395 0.38 -52.50 12.45
N THR A 396 0.48 -53.82 12.53
CA THR A 396 -0.27 -54.70 11.63
C THR A 396 -1.73 -54.37 11.87
N SER A 397 -2.29 -53.55 10.99
CA SER A 397 -3.73 -53.37 10.90
C SER A 397 -4.30 -54.74 10.53
N ASP A 398 -5.44 -55.12 11.12
CA ASP A 398 -6.13 -56.38 10.82
C ASP A 398 -6.49 -56.53 9.32
N LEU A 399 -6.32 -55.47 8.51
CA LEU A 399 -6.68 -55.39 7.10
C LEU A 399 -5.50 -55.17 6.15
N TRP A 400 -4.32 -54.74 6.64
CA TRP A 400 -3.20 -54.30 5.79
C TRP A 400 -1.86 -54.88 6.24
N ALA A 401 -1.17 -55.58 5.32
CA ALA A 401 0.24 -55.93 5.45
C ALA A 401 1.11 -54.77 4.96
N VAL A 402 2.01 -54.29 5.81
CA VAL A 402 2.80 -53.08 5.55
C VAL A 402 4.29 -53.41 5.52
N THR A 403 4.96 -53.02 4.45
CA THR A 403 6.43 -53.10 4.35
C THR A 403 7.01 -51.72 4.04
N LEU A 404 8.19 -51.44 4.59
CA LEU A 404 8.86 -50.15 4.40
C LEU A 404 10.21 -50.35 3.75
N GLU A 405 10.49 -49.56 2.72
CA GLU A 405 11.76 -49.55 2.02
C GLU A 405 12.35 -48.15 2.04
N LYS A 406 13.61 -48.04 2.46
CA LYS A 406 14.35 -46.77 2.46
C LYS A 406 15.36 -46.79 1.31
N SER A 407 15.20 -45.85 0.39
CA SER A 407 16.16 -45.62 -0.69
C SER A 407 16.92 -44.32 -0.43
N GLN A 408 18.25 -44.37 -0.49
CA GLN A 408 19.12 -43.20 -0.34
C GLN A 408 19.56 -42.74 -1.72
N GLY A 409 19.07 -41.58 -2.15
CA GLY A 409 19.52 -40.93 -3.37
C GLY A 409 20.79 -40.09 -3.17
N SER A 410 21.25 -39.47 -4.26
CA SER A 410 22.37 -38.52 -4.23
C SER A 410 22.00 -37.20 -3.52
N LYS A 411 20.76 -36.73 -3.67
CA LYS A 411 20.26 -35.45 -3.10
C LYS A 411 19.14 -35.60 -2.06
N HIS A 412 18.38 -36.69 -2.09
CA HIS A 412 17.21 -36.89 -1.25
C HIS A 412 17.16 -38.33 -0.73
N ASP A 413 16.63 -38.51 0.47
CA ASP A 413 16.26 -39.81 1.01
C ASP A 413 14.75 -40.01 0.77
N VAL A 414 14.37 -41.18 0.24
CA VAL A 414 12.98 -41.52 -0.05
C VAL A 414 12.58 -42.77 0.72
N LEU A 415 11.54 -42.65 1.54
CA LEU A 415 10.89 -43.74 2.24
C LEU A 415 9.64 -44.17 1.45
N SER A 416 9.57 -45.43 1.06
CA SER A 416 8.42 -46.02 0.36
C SER A 416 7.68 -46.95 1.33
N ILE A 417 6.40 -46.68 1.56
CA ILE A 417 5.52 -47.45 2.44
C ILE A 417 4.58 -48.25 1.55
N PHE A 418 4.79 -49.56 1.49
CA PHE A 418 4.03 -50.50 0.70
C PHE A 418 2.93 -51.12 1.55
N CYS A 419 1.67 -50.89 1.17
CA CYS A 419 0.51 -51.43 1.87
C CYS A 419 -0.23 -52.42 0.97
N HIS A 420 -0.31 -53.68 1.40
CA HIS A 420 -1.04 -54.76 0.74
C HIS A 420 -2.28 -55.14 1.55
N LYS A 421 -3.43 -55.24 0.89
CA LYS A 421 -4.68 -55.60 1.54
C LYS A 421 -4.70 -57.09 1.87
N HIS A 422 -5.02 -57.47 3.12
CA HIS A 422 -5.30 -58.86 3.46
C HIS A 422 -6.60 -59.30 2.80
N SER A 423 -6.54 -60.33 1.94
CA SER A 423 -7.72 -60.88 1.29
C SER A 423 -8.61 -61.57 2.34
N THR A 424 -9.89 -61.16 2.40
CA THR A 424 -11.03 -61.76 3.12
C THR A 424 -11.24 -61.42 4.61
N LEU A 425 -11.87 -60.27 4.87
CA LEU A 425 -12.81 -60.11 5.99
C LEU A 425 -14.02 -59.29 5.51
N LYS A 426 -15.24 -59.81 5.70
CA LYS A 426 -16.49 -59.12 5.33
C LYS A 426 -16.58 -57.81 6.13
N GLN A 427 -16.62 -56.67 5.42
CA GLN A 427 -16.72 -55.34 6.00
C GLN A 427 -18.02 -55.18 6.82
N THR A 428 -17.89 -55.01 8.13
CA THR A 428 -18.96 -54.51 9.03
C THR A 428 -18.57 -53.18 9.68
N HIS A 429 -17.77 -52.35 9.01
CA HIS A 429 -17.37 -51.04 9.53
C HIS A 429 -17.74 -49.91 8.58
N ASN A 430 -18.09 -48.77 9.19
CA ASN A 430 -18.51 -47.53 8.54
C ASN A 430 -17.47 -47.08 7.49
N PRO A 431 -17.85 -46.74 6.24
CA PRO A 431 -16.92 -46.36 5.16
C PRO A 431 -16.00 -45.17 5.47
N THR A 432 -16.31 -44.39 6.52
CA THR A 432 -15.52 -43.23 6.98
C THR A 432 -14.42 -43.58 7.98
N PHE A 433 -14.24 -44.85 8.38
CA PHE A 433 -13.25 -45.23 9.38
C PHE A 433 -11.82 -45.06 8.83
N LEU A 434 -11.01 -44.25 9.52
CA LEU A 434 -9.59 -44.06 9.26
C LEU A 434 -8.80 -45.10 10.05
N GLN A 435 -8.08 -45.97 9.35
CA GLN A 435 -7.21 -46.95 9.98
C GLN A 435 -5.77 -46.48 9.93
N GLN A 436 -5.11 -46.46 11.09
CA GLN A 436 -3.70 -46.15 11.16
C GLN A 436 -2.88 -47.36 10.70
N VAL A 437 -1.99 -47.14 9.74
CA VAL A 437 -1.23 -48.21 9.07
C VAL A 437 0.25 -48.17 9.45
N VAL A 438 0.81 -46.97 9.64
CA VAL A 438 2.21 -46.78 10.08
C VAL A 438 2.32 -45.63 11.08
N CYS A 439 3.27 -45.77 12.02
CA CYS A 439 3.76 -44.69 12.87
C CYS A 439 5.26 -44.47 12.59
N LEU A 440 5.59 -43.30 12.06
CA LEU A 440 6.96 -42.86 11.78
C LEU A 440 7.42 -41.89 12.86
N SER A 441 8.70 -41.94 13.22
CA SER A 441 9.42 -40.89 13.92
C SER A 441 10.40 -40.19 12.98
N VAL A 442 10.35 -38.87 12.98
CA VAL A 442 11.27 -38.01 12.25
C VAL A 442 12.17 -37.32 13.26
N ASP A 443 13.43 -37.71 13.26
CA ASP A 443 14.46 -37.22 14.17
C ASP A 443 15.43 -36.29 13.43
N SER A 444 15.92 -35.25 14.12
CA SER A 444 17.01 -34.44 13.59
C SER A 444 18.31 -35.24 13.54
N LEU A 445 19.02 -35.15 12.40
CA LEU A 445 20.38 -35.71 12.28
C LEU A 445 21.47 -34.74 12.75
N ARG A 446 21.17 -33.43 12.85
CA ARG A 446 22.12 -32.43 13.34
C ARG A 446 21.94 -32.19 14.83
N GLN A 447 23.06 -31.94 15.50
CA GLN A 447 23.11 -31.58 16.92
C GLN A 447 22.76 -30.10 17.18
N SER A 448 22.83 -29.25 16.16
CA SER A 448 22.42 -27.83 16.20
C SER A 448 22.09 -27.34 14.79
N PHE A 449 21.06 -26.50 14.67
CA PHE A 449 20.74 -25.74 13.46
C PHE A 449 20.97 -24.23 13.64
N GLY A 450 21.68 -23.83 14.70
CA GLY A 450 21.92 -22.44 15.08
C GLY A 450 20.82 -21.88 15.98
N VAL A 451 19.56 -21.89 15.52
CA VAL A 451 18.39 -21.42 16.28
C VAL A 451 17.18 -22.30 16.02
N ALA A 452 16.74 -22.36 14.76
CA ALA A 452 15.63 -23.17 14.29
C ALA A 452 15.79 -23.54 12.82
N MET A 453 15.09 -24.58 12.36
CA MET A 453 15.07 -25.03 10.97
C MET A 453 13.72 -25.67 10.63
N ALA A 454 13.16 -25.32 9.47
CA ALA A 454 12.02 -26.01 8.88
C ALA A 454 12.48 -26.95 7.74
N VAL A 455 12.09 -28.22 7.82
CA VAL A 455 12.44 -29.25 6.85
C VAL A 455 11.18 -29.65 6.08
N PRO A 456 11.05 -29.28 4.79
CA PRO A 456 9.94 -29.72 3.97
C PRO A 456 10.08 -31.19 3.58
N ALA A 457 8.96 -31.89 3.61
CA ALA A 457 8.81 -33.30 3.33
C ALA A 457 7.70 -33.49 2.29
N ASN A 458 8.08 -34.00 1.12
CA ASN A 458 7.16 -34.18 0.00
C ASN A 458 6.56 -35.58 0.03
N TRP A 459 5.24 -35.65 -0.10
CA TRP A 459 4.44 -36.87 -0.06
C TRP A 459 3.71 -37.07 -1.37
N TRP A 460 3.64 -38.30 -1.86
CA TRP A 460 2.77 -38.68 -2.96
C TRP A 460 2.38 -40.15 -2.86
N VAL A 461 1.35 -40.52 -3.61
CA VAL A 461 0.77 -41.87 -3.60
C VAL A 461 0.85 -42.48 -4.99
N GLU A 462 1.16 -43.78 -5.05
CA GLU A 462 1.18 -44.58 -6.27
C GLU A 462 0.20 -45.75 -6.13
N TYR A 463 -0.65 -45.92 -7.15
CA TYR A 463 -1.70 -46.93 -7.20
C TYR A 463 -1.41 -48.02 -8.24
N SER A 464 -1.87 -49.23 -7.96
CA SER A 464 -1.78 -50.37 -8.88
C SER A 464 -2.75 -50.18 -10.07
N GLY A 465 -2.23 -50.23 -11.31
CA GLY A 465 -3.05 -50.23 -12.53
C GLY A 465 -2.81 -49.09 -13.54
N HIS A 466 -1.94 -48.12 -13.25
CA HIS A 466 -1.57 -47.07 -14.22
C HIS A 466 -0.18 -47.33 -14.82
N ASN A 467 -0.13 -47.87 -16.04
CA ASN A 467 1.08 -48.16 -16.81
C ASN A 467 1.78 -46.91 -17.40
N ASN A 468 1.55 -45.71 -16.85
CA ASN A 468 2.30 -44.51 -17.21
C ASN A 468 2.61 -43.69 -15.95
N PRO A 469 3.83 -43.12 -15.82
CA PRO A 469 4.13 -42.15 -14.78
C PRO A 469 3.42 -40.84 -15.14
N LEU A 470 2.12 -40.76 -14.90
CA LEU A 470 1.40 -39.50 -14.93
C LEU A 470 1.96 -38.62 -13.82
N LEU A 471 2.08 -37.31 -14.09
CA LEU A 471 2.53 -36.29 -13.13
C LEU A 471 1.89 -36.51 -11.75
N PRO A 472 2.56 -36.12 -10.65
CA PRO A 472 1.99 -36.25 -9.31
C PRO A 472 0.76 -35.32 -9.17
N HIS A 473 -0.44 -35.81 -9.48
CA HIS A 473 -1.69 -35.04 -9.39
C HIS A 473 -2.12 -34.81 -7.93
N SER A 474 -1.46 -35.47 -6.97
CA SER A 474 -1.78 -35.45 -5.55
C SER A 474 -0.50 -35.45 -4.68
N ALA A 475 0.38 -34.48 -4.91
CA ALA A 475 1.56 -34.25 -4.06
C ALA A 475 1.21 -33.32 -2.89
N GLY A 476 1.41 -33.80 -1.66
CA GLY A 476 1.29 -33.00 -0.44
C GLY A 476 2.66 -32.64 0.12
N VAL A 477 2.77 -31.55 0.88
CA VAL A 477 4.01 -31.15 1.56
C VAL A 477 3.72 -30.98 3.05
N SER A 478 4.47 -31.66 3.91
CA SER A 478 4.50 -31.40 5.35
C SER A 478 5.79 -30.67 5.72
N VAL A 479 5.75 -29.83 6.74
CA VAL A 479 6.92 -29.07 7.19
C VAL A 479 7.23 -29.43 8.64
N PHE A 480 8.42 -30.01 8.88
CA PHE A 480 8.87 -30.37 10.22
C PHE A 480 9.79 -29.27 10.76
N SER A 481 9.42 -28.67 11.89
CA SER A 481 10.14 -27.53 12.46
C SER A 481 10.90 -27.95 13.72
N PHE A 482 12.21 -27.72 13.74
CA PHE A 482 13.11 -28.04 14.84
C PHE A 482 13.73 -26.77 15.42
N ALA A 483 13.99 -26.75 16.73
CA ALA A 483 14.71 -25.67 17.39
C ALA A 483 15.72 -26.14 18.43
N ASP A 484 16.79 -25.37 18.58
CA ASP A 484 17.86 -25.61 19.55
C ASP A 484 17.42 -25.23 20.97
N ARG A 485 16.37 -24.42 21.11
CA ARG A 485 15.85 -23.86 22.37
C ARG A 485 14.34 -23.61 22.27
N HIS A 486 13.68 -23.47 23.42
CA HIS A 486 12.26 -23.10 23.46
C HIS A 486 12.05 -21.67 22.96
N ILE A 487 11.25 -21.51 21.91
CA ILE A 487 10.86 -20.23 21.32
C ILE A 487 9.45 -19.87 21.82
N SER A 488 9.32 -18.68 22.39
CA SER A 488 8.03 -18.14 22.88
C SER A 488 7.18 -17.56 21.75
N GLY A 489 7.81 -16.92 20.76
CA GLY A 489 7.11 -16.32 19.63
C GLY A 489 8.05 -15.85 18.52
N ILE A 490 7.47 -15.52 17.37
CA ILE A 490 8.17 -14.95 16.22
C ILE A 490 7.57 -13.59 15.86
N ALA A 491 8.40 -12.68 15.36
CA ALA A 491 8.01 -11.35 14.94
C ALA A 491 8.69 -10.99 13.61
N PRO A 492 7.95 -10.86 12.51
CA PRO A 492 8.47 -10.32 11.26
C PRO A 492 8.59 -8.78 11.35
N ILE A 493 9.73 -8.25 10.88
CA ILE A 493 10.10 -6.84 10.98
C ILE A 493 10.54 -6.32 9.61
N THR A 494 10.11 -5.11 9.28
CA THR A 494 10.46 -4.37 8.06
C THR A 494 10.95 -2.97 8.41
N GLU A 495 11.72 -2.33 7.51
CA GLU A 495 12.16 -0.93 7.67
C GLU A 495 11.00 0.07 7.57
N GLY A 496 9.92 -0.31 6.88
CA GLY A 496 8.68 0.45 6.79
C GLY A 496 7.50 -0.46 6.48
N ASN A 497 6.30 0.09 6.47
CA ASN A 497 5.07 -0.65 6.19
C ASN A 497 4.41 -0.22 4.88
N THR A 498 5.03 0.65 4.08
CA THR A 498 4.43 1.21 2.87
C THR A 498 5.16 0.76 1.61
N ILE A 499 4.41 0.32 0.60
CA ILE A 499 4.89 0.03 -0.75
C ILE A 499 4.05 0.84 -1.74
N ILE A 500 4.70 1.67 -2.55
CA ILE A 500 4.07 2.33 -3.70
C ILE A 500 4.38 1.47 -4.93
N ASN A 501 3.37 0.84 -5.52
CA ASN A 501 3.53 -0.04 -6.66
C ASN A 501 3.75 0.78 -7.94
N THR A 502 5.00 1.20 -8.16
CA THR A 502 5.45 1.81 -9.42
C THR A 502 5.84 0.77 -10.48
N ALA A 503 5.89 -0.52 -10.12
CA ALA A 503 6.28 -1.60 -11.02
C ALA A 503 5.31 -1.76 -12.20
N ILE A 504 4.02 -1.47 -11.98
CA ILE A 504 3.00 -1.43 -13.05
C ILE A 504 3.37 -0.41 -14.14
N LEU A 505 4.04 0.69 -13.75
CA LEU A 505 4.42 1.79 -14.65
C LEU A 505 5.77 1.56 -15.33
N THR A 506 6.74 1.05 -14.57
CA THR A 506 8.16 1.01 -14.96
C THR A 506 8.67 -0.38 -15.36
N ASN A 507 7.88 -1.44 -15.12
CA ASN A 507 8.31 -2.86 -15.18
C ASN A 507 9.50 -3.19 -14.25
N GLN A 508 9.78 -2.36 -13.24
CA GLN A 508 10.83 -2.58 -12.25
C GLN A 508 10.24 -2.97 -10.90
N ARG A 509 10.65 -4.12 -10.38
CA ARG A 509 10.18 -4.62 -9.09
C ARG A 509 10.49 -3.67 -7.93
N VAL A 510 9.54 -3.51 -7.02
CA VAL A 510 9.73 -2.76 -5.77
C VAL A 510 9.70 -3.76 -4.62
N SER A 511 10.83 -3.93 -3.92
CA SER A 511 11.00 -4.96 -2.88
C SER A 511 11.34 -4.39 -1.51
N LEU A 512 10.65 -4.80 -0.46
CA LEU A 512 10.89 -4.43 0.94
C LEU A 512 11.52 -5.63 1.69
N PRO A 513 12.71 -5.48 2.30
CA PRO A 513 13.33 -6.55 3.08
C PRO A 513 12.57 -6.82 4.38
N VAL A 514 12.53 -8.10 4.77
CA VAL A 514 11.93 -8.59 6.02
C VAL A 514 12.96 -9.41 6.77
N ILE A 515 12.98 -9.23 8.09
CA ILE A 515 13.71 -10.09 9.02
C ILE A 515 12.71 -10.67 10.01
N VAL A 516 12.71 -11.98 10.19
CA VAL A 516 11.85 -12.66 11.16
C VAL A 516 12.67 -13.03 12.38
N LEU A 517 12.35 -12.42 13.51
CA LEU A 517 13.05 -12.63 14.77
C LEU A 517 12.25 -13.58 15.67
N ALA A 518 12.93 -14.56 16.23
CA ALA A 518 12.44 -15.41 17.30
C ALA A 518 12.88 -14.88 18.65
N ILE A 519 11.99 -14.97 19.63
CA ILE A 519 12.28 -14.66 21.03
C ILE A 519 12.19 -15.95 21.83
N SER A 520 13.29 -16.27 22.48
CA SER A 520 13.43 -17.48 23.29
C SER A 520 12.86 -17.28 24.70
N HIS A 521 12.60 -18.37 25.41
CA HIS A 521 12.05 -18.29 26.77
C HIS A 521 12.94 -17.48 27.73
N ASP A 522 14.26 -17.51 27.52
CA ASP A 522 15.30 -16.72 28.22
C ASP A 522 15.35 -15.24 27.82
N GLY A 523 14.49 -14.79 26.90
CA GLY A 523 14.46 -13.41 26.40
C GLY A 523 15.49 -13.12 25.30
N LYS A 524 16.26 -14.12 24.85
CA LYS A 524 17.22 -13.94 23.77
C LYS A 524 16.50 -13.79 22.43
N VAL A 525 16.88 -12.77 21.67
CA VAL A 525 16.40 -12.51 20.31
C VAL A 525 17.35 -13.17 19.30
N SER A 526 16.83 -13.82 18.27
CA SER A 526 17.63 -14.50 17.23
C SER A 526 16.90 -14.48 15.88
N ASP A 527 17.65 -14.39 14.78
CA ASP A 527 17.08 -14.41 13.42
C ASP A 527 16.71 -15.85 13.01
N VAL A 528 15.47 -16.03 12.54
CA VAL A 528 14.90 -17.30 12.07
C VAL A 528 14.31 -17.19 10.66
N THR A 529 14.64 -16.14 9.90
CA THR A 529 14.07 -15.86 8.57
C THR A 529 14.18 -17.05 7.60
N SER A 530 15.31 -17.76 7.62
CA SER A 530 15.52 -18.95 6.77
C SER A 530 14.77 -20.21 7.22
N ALA A 531 14.19 -20.20 8.43
CA ALA A 531 13.49 -21.32 9.03
C ALA A 531 11.97 -21.18 9.00
N VAL A 532 11.43 -20.03 8.57
CA VAL A 532 9.98 -19.80 8.50
C VAL A 532 9.42 -20.11 7.13
N THR A 533 8.15 -20.47 7.09
CA THR A 533 7.35 -20.51 5.86
C THR A 533 6.46 -19.28 5.81
N CYS A 534 6.35 -18.63 4.65
CA CYS A 534 5.60 -17.40 4.48
C CYS A 534 4.58 -17.50 3.34
N HIS A 535 3.50 -16.74 3.47
CA HIS A 535 2.45 -16.68 2.46
C HIS A 535 1.74 -15.32 2.51
N SER A 536 1.48 -14.73 1.34
CA SER A 536 0.67 -13.53 1.21
C SER A 536 -0.81 -13.88 1.20
N THR A 537 -1.63 -13.20 2.00
CA THR A 537 -3.09 -13.38 1.98
C THR A 537 -3.72 -13.01 0.63
N ASN A 538 -3.05 -12.14 -0.15
CA ASN A 538 -3.48 -11.75 -1.49
C ASN A 538 -2.28 -11.48 -2.40
N GLU A 539 -1.91 -12.48 -3.22
CA GLU A 539 -0.82 -12.37 -4.18
C GLU A 539 -1.09 -11.39 -5.33
N ASN A 540 -2.35 -11.00 -5.56
CA ASN A 540 -2.71 -9.94 -6.53
C ASN A 540 -2.48 -8.53 -5.97
N THR A 541 -2.00 -8.39 -4.72
CA THR A 541 -1.66 -7.09 -4.10
C THR A 541 -0.21 -7.04 -3.66
N VAL A 542 0.31 -8.09 -3.00
CA VAL A 542 1.71 -8.18 -2.58
C VAL A 542 2.19 -9.62 -2.63
N LYS A 543 3.43 -9.82 -3.06
CA LYS A 543 4.06 -11.14 -3.16
C LYS A 543 5.19 -11.28 -2.14
N VAL A 544 5.54 -12.52 -1.85
CA VAL A 544 6.64 -12.87 -0.96
C VAL A 544 7.64 -13.77 -1.69
N SER A 545 8.93 -13.55 -1.41
CA SER A 545 10.01 -14.39 -1.91
C SER A 545 9.98 -15.79 -1.29
N SER A 546 10.50 -16.77 -2.02
CA SER A 546 10.51 -18.18 -1.57
C SER A 546 11.34 -18.44 -0.32
N ASP A 547 12.28 -17.55 0.00
CA ASP A 547 13.13 -17.57 1.19
C ASP A 547 12.61 -16.64 2.30
N CYS A 548 11.43 -16.04 2.13
CA CYS A 548 10.75 -15.19 3.11
C CYS A 548 11.53 -13.95 3.57
N SER A 549 12.57 -13.55 2.82
CA SER A 549 13.47 -12.43 3.15
C SER A 549 13.02 -11.10 2.53
N THR A 550 12.15 -11.14 1.53
CA THR A 550 11.68 -9.96 0.79
C THR A 550 10.20 -10.06 0.44
N LEU A 551 9.48 -8.96 0.65
CA LEU A 551 8.12 -8.71 0.15
C LEU A 551 8.23 -7.82 -1.07
N PHE A 552 7.49 -8.06 -2.14
CA PHE A 552 7.66 -7.28 -3.35
C PHE A 552 6.38 -7.16 -4.16
N VAL A 553 6.40 -6.16 -5.05
CA VAL A 553 5.47 -6.01 -6.16
C VAL A 553 6.27 -5.95 -7.46
N ASP A 554 5.79 -6.64 -8.50
CA ASP A 554 6.49 -6.82 -9.78
C ASP A 554 5.76 -6.24 -11.00
N GLY A 555 4.55 -5.70 -10.81
CA GLY A 555 3.75 -5.07 -11.85
C GLY A 555 2.70 -5.99 -12.48
N SER A 556 2.71 -7.29 -12.16
CA SER A 556 1.65 -8.22 -12.57
C SER A 556 0.46 -8.26 -11.62
N GLU A 557 0.51 -7.47 -10.54
CA GLU A 557 -0.61 -7.31 -9.62
C GLU A 557 -1.81 -6.67 -10.34
N SER A 558 -2.89 -7.45 -10.52
CA SER A 558 -4.12 -6.98 -11.16
C SER A 558 -5.11 -6.32 -10.19
N GLY A 559 -4.75 -6.24 -8.90
CA GLY A 559 -5.62 -5.78 -7.82
C GLY A 559 -5.48 -4.28 -7.50
N LEU A 560 -6.51 -3.73 -6.85
CA LEU A 560 -6.40 -2.45 -6.16
C LEU A 560 -5.42 -2.58 -4.99
N GLY A 561 -4.80 -1.46 -4.61
CA GLY A 561 -3.99 -1.40 -3.40
C GLY A 561 -4.81 -1.77 -2.15
N ASN A 562 -4.14 -2.06 -1.04
CA ASN A 562 -4.78 -2.40 0.23
C ASN A 562 -4.06 -1.67 1.36
N THR A 563 -4.80 -1.04 2.29
CA THR A 563 -4.21 -0.35 3.45
C THR A 563 -3.64 -1.33 4.47
N CYS A 564 -4.03 -2.61 4.41
CA CYS A 564 -3.48 -3.68 5.23
C CYS A 564 -3.43 -4.98 4.42
N ALA A 565 -2.45 -5.09 3.54
CA ALA A 565 -2.08 -6.34 2.90
C ALA A 565 -1.29 -7.20 3.89
N THR A 566 -1.90 -8.30 4.34
CA THR A 566 -1.30 -9.18 5.36
C THR A 566 -0.40 -10.22 4.71
N VAL A 567 0.84 -10.31 5.19
CA VAL A 567 1.74 -11.43 4.89
C VAL A 567 2.00 -12.21 6.18
N GLU A 568 1.73 -13.51 6.14
CA GLU A 568 1.83 -14.42 7.26
C GLU A 568 3.15 -15.17 7.22
N PHE A 569 3.74 -15.38 8.40
CA PHE A 569 4.98 -16.09 8.64
C PHE A 569 4.72 -17.15 9.71
N LEU A 570 5.17 -18.37 9.46
CA LEU A 570 4.87 -19.54 10.27
C LEU A 570 6.17 -20.27 10.62
N LEU A 571 6.31 -20.60 11.90
CA LEU A 571 7.37 -21.47 12.42
C LEU A 571 6.73 -22.55 13.29
N GLY A 572 6.38 -23.67 12.66
CA GLY A 572 5.56 -24.70 13.31
C GLY A 572 4.16 -24.19 13.66
N THR A 573 3.83 -24.13 14.96
CA THR A 573 2.58 -23.53 15.49
C THR A 573 2.71 -22.04 15.80
N LEU A 574 3.91 -21.47 15.77
CA LEU A 574 4.10 -20.03 15.98
C LEU A 574 3.73 -19.29 14.70
N HIS A 575 2.97 -18.22 14.85
CA HIS A 575 2.52 -17.37 13.76
C HIS A 575 2.91 -15.91 14.03
N GLY A 576 3.34 -15.22 12.99
CA GLY A 576 3.52 -13.77 12.99
C GLY A 576 3.10 -13.20 11.64
N SER A 577 2.64 -11.96 11.60
CA SER A 577 2.16 -11.34 10.36
C SER A 577 2.59 -9.88 10.26
N VAL A 578 2.82 -9.41 9.04
CA VAL A 578 3.04 -7.99 8.73
C VAL A 578 1.85 -7.46 7.96
N CYS A 579 1.36 -6.29 8.34
CA CYS A 579 0.33 -5.53 7.63
C CYS A 579 1.02 -4.42 6.83
N LEU A 580 0.95 -4.48 5.51
CA LEU A 580 1.54 -3.50 4.60
C LEU A 580 0.47 -2.60 3.96
N GLU A 581 0.76 -1.31 3.89
CA GLU A 581 0.05 -0.34 3.05
C GLU A 581 0.60 -0.42 1.62
N VAL A 582 -0.14 -1.06 0.73
CA VAL A 582 0.23 -1.19 -0.68
C VAL A 582 -0.63 -0.24 -1.50
N TRP A 583 0.01 0.73 -2.15
CA TRP A 583 -0.66 1.74 -2.97
C TRP A 583 -0.48 1.42 -4.45
N ALA A 584 -1.59 1.30 -5.18
CA ALA A 584 -1.57 1.00 -6.62
C ALA A 584 -2.03 2.20 -7.44
N PRO A 585 -1.46 2.44 -8.64
CA PRO A 585 -1.92 3.46 -9.56
C PRO A 585 -3.34 3.17 -10.05
N SER A 586 -4.17 4.20 -10.06
CA SER A 586 -5.54 4.12 -10.57
C SER A 586 -5.56 4.10 -12.09
N VAL A 587 -6.34 3.18 -12.65
CA VAL A 587 -6.54 2.98 -14.09
C VAL A 587 -8.03 3.24 -14.41
N PRO A 588 -8.38 3.97 -15.48
CA PRO A 588 -7.46 4.57 -16.46
C PRO A 588 -6.76 5.83 -15.94
N MET A 589 -5.49 5.97 -16.30
CA MET A 589 -4.67 7.16 -16.09
C MET A 589 -5.14 8.29 -17.01
N ARG A 590 -5.06 9.52 -16.52
CA ARG A 590 -5.39 10.72 -17.30
C ARG A 590 -4.18 11.11 -18.13
N VAL A 591 -4.25 10.89 -19.44
CA VAL A 591 -3.28 11.40 -20.41
C VAL A 591 -3.77 12.77 -20.89
N SER A 592 -2.99 13.82 -20.62
CA SER A 592 -3.28 15.20 -21.01
C SER A 592 -2.21 15.68 -21.98
N LEU A 593 -2.66 16.35 -23.03
CA LEU A 593 -1.81 17.05 -23.99
C LEU A 593 -1.94 18.55 -23.74
N SER A 594 -0.87 19.32 -23.97
CA SER A 594 -0.98 20.79 -24.00
C SER A 594 -1.93 21.29 -25.09
N ASP A 595 -1.96 20.56 -26.21
CA ASP A 595 -2.82 20.80 -27.35
C ASP A 595 -3.10 19.46 -28.07
N PRO A 596 -4.34 18.96 -28.08
CA PRO A 596 -4.69 17.72 -28.77
C PRO A 596 -4.86 17.88 -30.29
N VAL A 597 -4.87 19.11 -30.82
CA VAL A 597 -5.10 19.41 -32.25
C VAL A 597 -3.88 20.10 -32.84
N LEU A 598 -3.02 19.33 -33.52
CA LEU A 598 -1.79 19.86 -34.10
C LEU A 598 -2.04 20.39 -35.52
N ASN A 599 -2.00 21.71 -35.68
CA ASN A 599 -2.18 22.38 -36.96
C ASN A 599 -0.85 22.51 -37.72
N ALA A 600 -0.93 22.67 -39.05
CA ALA A 600 0.24 22.93 -39.89
C ALA A 600 0.72 24.36 -39.66
N ILE A 601 2.00 24.58 -39.42
CA ILE A 601 2.53 25.93 -39.27
C ILE A 601 2.67 26.53 -40.66
N ASP A 602 1.87 27.56 -40.93
CA ASP A 602 1.88 28.24 -42.23
C ASP A 602 3.29 28.70 -42.57
N GLY A 603 3.67 28.51 -43.82
CA GLY A 603 4.98 28.89 -44.31
C GLY A 603 6.17 28.20 -43.64
N TRP A 604 6.07 27.17 -42.78
CA TRP A 604 7.24 26.44 -42.24
C TRP A 604 7.32 25.03 -42.83
N ASN A 605 8.23 24.83 -43.80
CA ASN A 605 8.47 23.54 -44.47
C ASN A 605 9.89 23.03 -44.21
N HIS A 606 10.03 21.71 -44.02
CA HIS A 606 11.31 21.01 -43.87
C HIS A 606 11.58 20.12 -45.09
N PHE A 607 12.82 20.10 -45.58
CA PHE A 607 13.21 19.27 -46.72
C PHE A 607 13.59 17.87 -46.24
N THR A 608 12.85 16.86 -46.70
CA THR A 608 13.14 15.44 -46.44
C THR A 608 13.50 14.74 -47.76
N GLU A 609 13.94 13.48 -47.71
CA GLU A 609 14.14 12.65 -48.91
C GLU A 609 12.89 12.55 -49.80
N ARG A 610 11.70 12.79 -49.22
CA ARG A 610 10.39 12.78 -49.91
C ARG A 610 9.96 14.16 -50.42
N GLY A 611 10.81 15.17 -50.33
CA GLY A 611 10.54 16.57 -50.71
C GLY A 611 10.20 17.46 -49.52
N CYS A 612 9.63 18.64 -49.82
CA CYS A 612 9.19 19.61 -48.82
C CYS A 612 7.95 19.09 -48.08
N VAL A 613 8.05 18.94 -46.77
CA VAL A 613 6.91 18.58 -45.90
C VAL A 613 6.61 19.72 -44.93
N PRO A 614 5.33 19.99 -44.64
CA PRO A 614 4.95 20.99 -43.64
C PRO A 614 5.40 20.58 -42.24
N VAL A 615 5.78 21.57 -41.45
CA VAL A 615 6.07 21.42 -40.02
C VAL A 615 4.78 21.68 -39.27
N TYR A 616 4.43 20.76 -38.36
CA TYR A 616 3.25 20.89 -37.52
C TYR A 616 3.61 21.43 -36.14
N GLN A 617 2.60 21.94 -35.44
CA GLN A 617 2.69 22.26 -34.01
C GLN A 617 3.10 21.02 -33.19
N ARG A 618 3.56 21.28 -31.96
CA ARG A 618 4.01 20.26 -31.02
C ARG A 618 3.21 20.39 -29.73
N SER A 619 2.96 19.25 -29.09
CA SER A 619 2.29 19.24 -27.79
C SER A 619 3.10 18.49 -26.75
N SER A 620 3.20 19.03 -25.53
CA SER A 620 3.80 18.31 -24.43
C SER A 620 2.82 17.27 -23.86
N VAL A 621 3.34 16.08 -23.57
CA VAL A 621 2.58 14.97 -22.99
C VAL A 621 2.71 15.00 -21.47
N GLN A 622 1.57 14.88 -20.77
CA GLN A 622 1.51 14.65 -19.33
C GLN A 622 0.65 13.42 -19.01
N VAL A 623 1.17 12.51 -18.19
CA VAL A 623 0.44 11.32 -17.72
C VAL A 623 0.24 11.44 -16.22
N LEU A 624 -1.02 11.52 -15.82
CA LEU A 624 -1.45 11.78 -14.45
C LEU A 624 -2.21 10.56 -13.89
N THR A 625 -1.85 10.11 -12.69
CA THR A 625 -2.59 9.05 -11.98
C THR A 625 -2.75 9.36 -10.50
N LYS A 626 -3.59 8.60 -9.82
CA LYS A 626 -3.76 8.64 -8.36
C LYS A 626 -3.33 7.30 -7.80
N PHE A 627 -2.59 7.32 -6.70
CA PHE A 627 -2.27 6.10 -5.97
C PHE A 627 -3.36 5.84 -4.92
N THR A 628 -3.99 4.67 -5.00
CA THR A 628 -5.15 4.31 -4.21
C THR A 628 -4.96 2.97 -3.50
N ALA A 629 -5.64 2.82 -2.36
CA ALA A 629 -5.70 1.58 -1.60
C ALA A 629 -7.11 1.39 -1.03
N GLN A 630 -7.50 0.15 -0.75
CA GLN A 630 -8.77 -0.17 -0.11
C GLN A 630 -8.57 -0.48 1.37
N ASP A 631 -9.46 0.04 2.22
CA ASP A 631 -9.52 -0.34 3.62
C ASP A 631 -10.31 -1.64 3.85
N SER A 632 -10.34 -2.14 5.09
CA SER A 632 -11.08 -3.36 5.47
C SER A 632 -12.59 -3.27 5.21
N SER A 633 -13.13 -2.06 5.02
CA SER A 633 -14.53 -1.81 4.65
C SER A 633 -14.72 -1.66 3.13
N SER A 634 -13.69 -1.99 2.34
CA SER A 634 -13.63 -1.82 0.88
C SER A 634 -13.79 -0.37 0.40
N ARG A 635 -13.50 0.61 1.26
CA ARG A 635 -13.52 2.02 0.88
C ARG A 635 -12.15 2.41 0.34
N THR A 636 -12.15 3.04 -0.84
CA THR A 636 -10.94 3.55 -1.47
C THR A 636 -10.41 4.79 -0.74
N THR A 637 -9.15 4.74 -0.35
CA THR A 637 -8.36 5.84 0.19
C THR A 637 -7.29 6.27 -0.82
N TYR A 638 -6.75 7.46 -0.63
CA TYR A 638 -5.77 8.08 -1.52
C TYR A 638 -4.46 8.29 -0.77
N LEU A 639 -3.34 7.97 -1.42
CA LEU A 639 -2.00 8.12 -0.83
C LEU A 639 -1.75 9.55 -0.31
N LEU A 640 -2.26 10.55 -1.02
CA LEU A 640 -2.09 11.97 -0.70
C LEU A 640 -3.24 12.54 0.15
N GLY A 641 -4.08 11.68 0.72
CA GLY A 641 -5.20 12.05 1.61
C GLY A 641 -6.43 12.66 0.91
N SER A 642 -6.32 13.13 -0.32
CA SER A 642 -7.43 13.66 -1.12
C SER A 642 -7.47 13.07 -2.54
N SER A 643 -8.67 13.04 -3.11
CA SER A 643 -8.91 12.70 -4.52
C SER A 643 -8.46 13.78 -5.50
N ASP A 644 -8.15 14.99 -5.06
CA ASP A 644 -7.93 16.13 -5.96
C ASP A 644 -6.51 16.18 -6.50
N TRP A 645 -5.60 15.49 -5.80
CA TRP A 645 -4.20 15.38 -6.17
C TRP A 645 -3.99 14.25 -7.17
N PHE A 646 -3.32 14.59 -8.27
CA PHE A 646 -2.76 13.68 -9.23
C PHE A 646 -1.25 13.70 -9.14
N VAL A 647 -0.65 12.54 -9.32
CA VAL A 647 0.79 12.38 -9.45
C VAL A 647 1.14 12.35 -10.94
N ASP A 648 2.06 13.19 -11.35
CA ASP A 648 2.66 13.15 -12.67
C ASP A 648 3.65 11.98 -12.75
N VAL A 649 3.30 11.01 -13.57
CA VAL A 649 4.06 9.78 -13.79
C VAL A 649 4.66 9.73 -15.19
N THR A 650 4.69 10.85 -15.91
CA THR A 650 5.19 10.94 -17.30
C THR A 650 6.59 10.33 -17.42
N GLU A 651 7.52 10.70 -16.53
CA GLU A 651 8.88 10.17 -16.51
C GLU A 651 8.96 8.65 -16.21
N LEU A 652 7.99 8.11 -15.47
CA LEU A 652 7.94 6.67 -15.15
C LEU A 652 7.42 5.83 -16.32
N VAL A 653 6.56 6.40 -17.18
CA VAL A 653 5.89 5.67 -18.28
C VAL A 653 6.49 5.92 -19.65
N LEU A 654 7.62 6.63 -19.76
CA LEU A 654 8.25 6.99 -21.04
C LEU A 654 8.39 5.82 -22.03
N ASN A 655 8.86 4.69 -21.52
CA ASN A 655 9.09 3.49 -22.35
C ASN A 655 7.79 2.77 -22.75
N SER A 656 6.70 3.09 -22.05
CA SER A 656 5.35 2.49 -22.16
C SER A 656 4.42 3.31 -23.06
N LEU A 657 4.84 4.49 -23.52
CA LEU A 657 4.07 5.32 -24.45
C LEU A 657 4.14 4.76 -25.89
N ARG A 658 2.98 4.65 -26.54
CA ARG A 658 2.83 4.11 -27.90
C ARG A 658 1.80 4.93 -28.68
N ILE A 659 2.12 5.29 -29.92
CA ILE A 659 1.19 5.94 -30.85
C ILE A 659 0.57 4.88 -31.76
N GLU A 660 -0.74 4.97 -31.98
CA GLU A 660 -1.49 4.03 -32.82
C GLU A 660 -1.05 4.05 -34.29
N ASP A 661 -1.13 5.22 -34.94
CA ASP A 661 -0.65 5.43 -36.30
C ASP A 661 0.59 6.34 -36.30
N PRO A 662 1.82 5.78 -36.43
CA PRO A 662 3.06 6.55 -36.45
C PRO A 662 3.24 7.37 -37.74
N ARG A 663 2.34 7.24 -38.74
CA ARG A 663 2.35 8.08 -39.95
C ARG A 663 1.72 9.44 -39.71
N VAL A 664 0.77 9.52 -38.76
CA VAL A 664 0.03 10.74 -38.43
C VAL A 664 0.81 11.58 -37.42
N ALA A 665 1.33 10.97 -36.36
CA ALA A 665 2.09 11.64 -35.32
C ALA A 665 3.22 10.76 -34.79
N TYR A 666 4.23 11.38 -34.18
CA TYR A 666 5.39 10.70 -33.59
C TYR A 666 5.71 11.29 -32.20
N LEU A 667 6.17 10.46 -31.27
CA LEU A 667 6.61 10.90 -29.95
C LEU A 667 8.10 11.22 -30.01
N GLY A 668 8.43 12.51 -30.01
CA GLY A 668 9.78 13.04 -30.09
C GLY A 668 10.55 13.02 -28.78
N ALA A 669 11.75 13.58 -28.80
CA ALA A 669 12.55 13.82 -27.60
C ALA A 669 11.84 14.81 -26.65
N GLN A 670 12.12 14.71 -25.34
CA GLN A 670 11.53 15.56 -24.29
C GLN A 670 10.00 15.41 -24.14
N ASN A 671 9.44 14.24 -24.48
CA ASN A 671 8.01 13.91 -24.34
C ASN A 671 7.09 14.85 -25.13
N ASN A 672 7.60 15.37 -26.25
CA ASN A 672 6.83 16.20 -27.16
C ASN A 672 6.23 15.34 -28.27
N LEU A 673 4.92 15.41 -28.43
CA LEU A 673 4.19 14.85 -29.54
C LEU A 673 4.34 15.76 -30.77
N ILE A 674 4.74 15.20 -31.90
CA ILE A 674 5.01 15.90 -33.15
C ILE A 674 4.04 15.41 -34.22
N GLY A 675 3.31 16.32 -34.86
CA GLY A 675 2.47 16.01 -36.02
C GLY A 675 3.30 15.75 -37.28
N LEU A 676 2.88 14.80 -38.12
CA LEU A 676 3.57 14.43 -39.35
C LEU A 676 2.67 14.50 -40.59
N GLN A 677 1.45 13.99 -40.50
CA GLN A 677 0.49 13.99 -41.61
C GLN A 677 -0.93 14.21 -41.08
N PRO A 678 -1.81 14.86 -41.86
CA PRO A 678 -3.18 15.09 -41.45
C PRO A 678 -3.92 13.76 -41.22
N GLY A 679 -4.59 13.63 -40.08
CA GLY A 679 -5.24 12.39 -39.67
C GLY A 679 -5.61 12.38 -38.20
N LYS A 680 -6.30 11.31 -37.78
CA LYS A 680 -6.62 11.05 -36.37
C LYS A 680 -5.84 9.83 -35.91
N THR A 681 -5.23 9.94 -34.74
CA THR A 681 -4.46 8.86 -34.11
C THR A 681 -4.67 8.93 -32.59
N SER A 682 -4.22 7.93 -31.85
CA SER A 682 -4.34 7.93 -30.38
C SER A 682 -3.00 7.59 -29.75
N LEU A 683 -2.71 8.22 -28.62
CA LEU A 683 -1.59 7.92 -27.74
C LEU A 683 -2.07 6.99 -26.63
N TYR A 684 -1.41 5.85 -26.48
CA TYR A 684 -1.66 4.86 -25.45
C TYR A 684 -0.52 4.77 -24.46
N VAL A 685 -0.87 4.50 -23.21
CA VAL A 685 0.05 4.02 -22.17
C VAL A 685 -0.18 2.53 -22.02
N ILE A 686 0.81 1.70 -22.38
CA ILE A 686 0.71 0.25 -22.37
C ILE A 686 1.90 -0.32 -21.59
N SER A 687 1.62 -1.07 -20.53
CA SER A 687 2.64 -1.79 -19.76
C SER A 687 2.82 -3.20 -20.32
N GLU A 688 4.04 -3.74 -20.23
CA GLU A 688 4.32 -5.11 -20.67
C GLU A 688 3.87 -6.16 -19.64
N GLN A 689 3.75 -5.75 -18.36
CA GLN A 689 3.39 -6.63 -17.25
C GLN A 689 1.88 -6.65 -16.98
N TRP A 690 1.13 -5.72 -17.56
CA TRP A 690 -0.30 -5.55 -17.31
C TRP A 690 -1.11 -5.73 -18.60
N ASP A 691 -2.13 -6.58 -18.55
CA ASP A 691 -2.99 -6.86 -19.71
C ASP A 691 -4.05 -5.75 -19.87
N GLY A 692 -3.72 -4.73 -20.66
CA GLY A 692 -4.66 -3.69 -21.05
C GLY A 692 -4.03 -2.32 -21.32
N VAL A 693 -4.90 -1.35 -21.62
CA VAL A 693 -4.53 0.04 -21.84
C VAL A 693 -4.63 0.81 -20.53
N LEU A 694 -3.49 1.30 -20.02
CA LEU A 694 -3.42 2.07 -18.78
C LEU A 694 -3.98 3.48 -18.94
N GLY A 695 -3.90 4.06 -20.15
CA GLY A 695 -4.43 5.39 -20.46
C GLY A 695 -4.46 5.64 -21.97
N ARG A 696 -5.36 6.53 -22.41
CA ARG A 696 -5.57 6.89 -23.82
C ARG A 696 -5.81 8.40 -23.95
N CYS A 697 -5.24 9.00 -24.99
CA CYS A 697 -5.61 10.33 -25.47
C CYS A 697 -5.74 10.31 -26.99
N ASP A 698 -6.77 10.95 -27.54
CA ASP A 698 -6.96 11.06 -28.98
C ASP A 698 -6.29 12.35 -29.49
N ILE A 699 -5.64 12.23 -30.65
CA ILE A 699 -4.82 13.26 -31.29
C ILE A 699 -5.40 13.51 -32.68
N THR A 700 -5.53 14.78 -33.04
CA THR A 700 -5.90 15.18 -34.40
C THR A 700 -4.80 16.02 -35.00
N VAL A 701 -4.29 15.65 -36.16
CA VAL A 701 -3.38 16.47 -36.96
C VAL A 701 -4.19 17.02 -38.13
N THR A 702 -4.21 18.34 -38.30
CA THR A 702 -5.00 19.00 -39.34
C THR A 702 -4.09 19.58 -40.42
N SER A 703 -4.60 19.75 -41.63
CA SER A 703 -3.91 20.52 -42.68
C SER A 703 -4.25 22.01 -42.64
N GLU A 704 -4.97 22.47 -41.62
CA GLU A 704 -5.34 23.88 -41.50
C GLU A 704 -4.08 24.67 -41.10
N PRO A 705 -3.69 25.70 -41.86
CA PRO A 705 -2.49 26.46 -41.58
C PRO A 705 -2.74 27.46 -40.43
N VAL A 706 -1.80 27.52 -39.48
CA VAL A 706 -1.76 28.53 -38.42
C VAL A 706 -0.55 29.43 -38.64
N THR A 707 -0.76 30.75 -38.59
CA THR A 707 0.35 31.67 -38.79
C THR A 707 1.13 31.83 -37.48
N PRO A 708 2.47 31.81 -37.53
CA PRO A 708 3.28 32.23 -36.39
C PRO A 708 3.04 33.73 -36.17
N GLY A 709 2.54 34.09 -34.99
CA GLY A 709 2.13 35.45 -34.65
C GLY A 709 3.26 36.27 -34.05
N ASP A 710 3.52 36.04 -32.75
CA ASP A 710 4.47 36.84 -31.96
C ASP A 710 5.42 35.93 -31.17
N LEU A 711 6.60 36.46 -30.80
CA LEU A 711 7.55 35.77 -29.92
C LEU A 711 7.51 36.39 -28.53
N SER A 712 7.16 35.59 -27.52
CA SER A 712 7.31 36.00 -26.13
C SER A 712 8.71 35.64 -25.63
N VAL A 713 9.57 36.66 -25.49
CA VAL A 713 10.95 36.51 -25.00
C VAL A 713 11.03 36.90 -23.52
N GLN A 714 11.49 35.97 -22.70
CA GLN A 714 11.71 36.16 -21.26
C GLN A 714 13.20 36.20 -20.97
N VAL A 715 13.67 37.32 -20.41
CA VAL A 715 15.07 37.50 -19.99
C VAL A 715 15.23 37.08 -18.53
N VAL A 716 16.22 36.22 -18.27
CA VAL A 716 16.54 35.66 -16.96
C VAL A 716 17.98 36.01 -16.59
N SER A 717 18.15 36.78 -15.51
CA SER A 717 19.46 37.18 -14.96
C SER A 717 19.86 36.41 -13.70
N GLY A 718 18.93 35.65 -13.13
CA GLY A 718 19.12 34.81 -11.95
C GLY A 718 17.81 34.16 -11.49
N LEU A 719 17.91 33.27 -10.50
CA LEU A 719 16.77 32.54 -9.94
C LEU A 719 16.70 32.75 -8.41
N GLY A 720 15.48 32.97 -7.92
CA GLY A 720 15.11 32.84 -6.50
C GLY A 720 14.22 31.62 -6.30
N MET A 721 14.27 31.02 -5.11
CA MET A 721 13.44 29.85 -4.78
C MET A 721 12.88 29.98 -3.37
N SER A 722 11.61 29.60 -3.22
CA SER A 722 10.95 29.47 -1.93
C SER A 722 10.27 28.10 -1.85
N VAL A 723 10.33 27.49 -0.67
CA VAL A 723 9.84 26.14 -0.42
C VAL A 723 8.90 26.18 0.78
N LYS A 724 7.69 25.64 0.62
CA LYS A 724 6.65 25.59 1.65
C LYS A 724 6.11 24.18 1.77
N ALA A 725 6.09 23.62 2.99
CA ALA A 725 5.41 22.37 3.26
C ALA A 725 3.89 22.56 3.23
N SER A 726 3.16 21.55 2.76
CA SER A 726 1.70 21.55 2.75
C SER A 726 1.15 21.21 4.14
N PRO A 727 0.16 21.95 4.66
CA PRO A 727 -0.50 21.58 5.90
C PRO A 727 -1.38 20.32 5.77
N ALA A 728 -1.72 19.93 4.53
CA ALA A 728 -2.62 18.80 4.28
C ALA A 728 -1.90 17.44 4.33
N HIS A 729 -0.61 17.39 3.98
CA HIS A 729 0.15 16.15 3.94
C HIS A 729 1.66 16.43 4.12
N PRO A 730 2.36 15.72 5.03
CA PRO A 730 3.73 16.06 5.42
C PRO A 730 4.79 15.85 4.31
N PHE A 731 4.45 15.05 3.29
CA PHE A 731 5.32 14.78 2.14
C PHE A 731 5.05 15.65 0.92
N ILE A 732 4.04 16.53 0.99
CA ILE A 732 3.74 17.46 -0.10
C ILE A 732 4.49 18.76 0.15
N ILE A 733 5.36 19.11 -0.77
CA ILE A 733 6.14 20.34 -0.73
C ILE A 733 5.79 21.16 -1.96
N THR A 734 5.47 22.43 -1.77
CA THR A 734 5.26 23.37 -2.86
C THR A 734 6.47 24.28 -3.00
N THR A 735 7.07 24.24 -4.18
CA THR A 735 8.20 25.08 -4.55
C THR A 735 7.74 26.18 -5.47
N THR A 736 8.14 27.41 -5.18
CA THR A 736 7.93 28.56 -6.06
C THR A 736 9.28 29.15 -6.43
N VAL A 737 9.62 29.10 -7.71
CA VAL A 737 10.82 29.64 -8.33
C VAL A 737 10.47 30.94 -9.03
N THR A 738 11.25 31.99 -8.78
CA THR A 738 11.10 33.30 -9.40
C THR A 738 12.33 33.64 -10.22
N ALA A 739 12.15 33.98 -11.50
CA ALA A 739 13.22 34.51 -12.33
C ALA A 739 13.39 36.01 -12.07
N TYR A 740 14.63 36.42 -11.84
CA TYR A 740 15.02 37.82 -11.90
C TYR A 740 15.23 38.22 -13.36
N ASN A 741 14.76 39.41 -13.72
CA ASN A 741 14.84 39.96 -15.08
C ASN A 741 15.61 41.29 -15.15
N ILE A 742 16.28 41.66 -14.05
CA ILE A 742 17.08 42.89 -13.93
C ILE A 742 18.55 42.48 -13.91
N LEU A 743 19.34 43.10 -14.79
CA LEU A 743 20.80 42.98 -14.81
C LEU A 743 21.39 44.14 -14.00
N TYR A 744 22.19 43.84 -12.99
CA TYR A 744 22.74 44.84 -12.06
C TYR A 744 24.18 45.20 -12.38
N ASN A 745 24.95 44.26 -12.93
CA ASN A 745 26.40 44.44 -13.13
C ASN A 745 26.75 44.68 -14.59
N TYR A 746 27.76 45.50 -14.82
CA TYR A 746 28.37 45.67 -16.14
C TYR A 746 28.89 44.33 -16.67
N ARG A 747 28.56 44.00 -17.92
CA ARG A 747 28.81 42.70 -18.58
C ARG A 747 28.20 41.48 -17.89
N GLN A 748 27.15 41.65 -17.09
CA GLN A 748 26.37 40.53 -16.61
C GLN A 748 25.68 39.83 -17.79
N GLU A 749 25.92 38.52 -17.93
CA GLU A 749 25.25 37.67 -18.93
C GLU A 749 23.81 37.41 -18.48
N ALA A 750 22.88 37.36 -19.45
CA ALA A 750 21.50 36.92 -19.28
C ALA A 750 21.20 35.70 -20.14
N SER A 751 20.34 34.82 -19.64
CA SER A 751 19.73 33.74 -20.44
C SER A 751 18.33 34.13 -20.90
N ILE A 752 17.84 33.49 -21.96
CA ILE A 752 16.50 33.76 -22.51
C ILE A 752 15.68 32.49 -22.66
N SER A 753 14.38 32.63 -22.47
CA SER A 753 13.36 31.66 -22.87
C SER A 753 12.50 32.29 -23.95
N VAL A 754 12.27 31.60 -25.06
CA VAL A 754 11.53 32.12 -26.22
C VAL A 754 10.34 31.21 -26.50
N TRP A 755 9.14 31.77 -26.43
CA TRP A 755 7.89 31.10 -26.78
C TRP A 755 7.36 31.65 -28.09
N LEU A 756 6.96 30.74 -28.99
CA LEU A 756 6.30 31.05 -30.25
C LEU A 756 4.79 30.99 -30.03
N GLN A 757 4.10 32.11 -30.26
CA GLN A 757 2.64 32.21 -30.20
C GLN A 757 2.05 32.12 -31.61
N PHE A 758 0.97 31.37 -31.75
CA PHE A 758 0.29 31.13 -33.03
C PHE A 758 -1.05 31.88 -33.10
N SER A 759 -1.61 31.99 -34.31
CA SER A 759 -2.90 32.63 -34.56
C SER A 759 -4.11 31.97 -33.91
N ASP A 760 -3.96 30.72 -33.43
CA ASP A 760 -4.97 29.94 -32.73
C ASP A 760 -4.89 30.10 -31.19
N ASP A 761 -4.17 31.12 -30.71
CA ASP A 761 -3.89 31.41 -29.30
C ASP A 761 -3.08 30.33 -28.56
N THR A 762 -2.54 29.34 -29.29
CA THR A 762 -1.61 28.36 -28.72
C THR A 762 -0.20 28.93 -28.66
N ALA A 763 0.62 28.38 -27.76
CA ALA A 763 2.02 28.76 -27.63
C ALA A 763 2.90 27.53 -27.43
N SER A 764 4.07 27.52 -28.06
CA SER A 764 5.07 26.45 -27.95
C SER A 764 6.46 27.02 -27.67
N LEU A 765 7.22 26.34 -26.82
CA LEU A 765 8.60 26.74 -26.54
C LEU A 765 9.48 26.53 -27.78
N LEU A 766 10.30 27.51 -28.16
CA LEU A 766 11.14 27.41 -29.37
C LEU A 766 12.14 26.24 -29.30
N SER A 767 12.65 25.92 -28.11
CA SER A 767 13.55 24.77 -27.92
C SER A 767 12.89 23.43 -28.20
N SER A 768 11.55 23.36 -28.19
CA SER A 768 10.83 22.15 -28.57
C SER A 768 11.05 21.79 -30.04
N PHE A 769 11.46 22.74 -30.91
CA PHE A 769 11.76 22.54 -32.34
C PHE A 769 13.27 22.41 -32.64
N SER A 770 14.10 22.10 -31.64
CA SER A 770 15.58 22.03 -31.75
C SER A 770 16.13 20.97 -32.72
N ASP A 771 15.32 19.99 -33.10
CA ASP A 771 15.57 19.00 -34.15
C ASP A 771 15.46 19.57 -35.57
N LEU A 772 14.86 20.76 -35.73
CA LEU A 772 14.74 21.44 -37.02
C LEU A 772 15.75 22.58 -37.14
N PRO A 773 16.30 22.83 -38.35
CA PRO A 773 17.18 23.96 -38.56
C PRO A 773 16.39 25.26 -38.58
N PHE A 774 16.59 26.10 -37.57
CA PHE A 774 16.08 27.47 -37.51
C PHE A 774 17.21 28.44 -37.12
N PHE A 775 17.11 29.68 -37.60
CA PHE A 775 17.97 30.78 -37.14
C PHE A 775 17.17 31.66 -36.19
N LEU A 776 17.75 32.10 -35.08
CA LEU A 776 17.15 33.12 -34.23
C LEU A 776 18.03 34.35 -34.30
N ARG A 777 17.52 35.45 -34.85
CA ARG A 777 18.20 36.75 -34.84
C ARG A 777 17.69 37.58 -33.66
N LEU A 778 18.55 37.97 -32.72
CA LEU A 778 18.18 38.89 -31.65
C LEU A 778 18.89 40.22 -31.86
N SER A 779 18.13 41.32 -31.84
CA SER A 779 18.67 42.68 -31.86
C SER A 779 18.19 43.49 -30.66
N SER A 780 19.07 44.28 -30.06
CA SER A 780 18.72 45.24 -29.02
C SER A 780 18.27 46.58 -29.63
N LEU A 781 17.15 47.15 -29.19
CA LEU A 781 16.77 48.55 -29.53
C LEU A 781 17.69 49.59 -28.90
N ALA A 782 18.39 49.21 -27.82
CA ALA A 782 19.26 50.09 -27.06
C ALA A 782 20.60 49.39 -26.83
N GLU A 783 21.44 49.36 -27.86
CA GLU A 783 22.79 48.77 -27.83
C GLU A 783 23.70 49.41 -26.76
N THR A 784 23.37 50.61 -26.31
CA THR A 784 24.04 51.29 -25.20
C THR A 784 23.74 50.66 -23.83
N VAL A 785 22.62 49.94 -23.70
CA VAL A 785 22.16 49.32 -22.44
C VAL A 785 22.37 47.82 -22.47
N VAL A 786 22.02 47.16 -23.57
CA VAL A 786 22.13 45.70 -23.74
C VAL A 786 22.74 45.38 -25.09
N VAL A 787 23.78 44.54 -25.09
CA VAL A 787 24.48 44.07 -26.30
C VAL A 787 24.20 42.59 -26.52
N VAL A 788 23.87 42.22 -27.75
CA VAL A 788 23.77 40.83 -28.20
C VAL A 788 25.03 40.48 -29.00
N THR A 789 25.69 39.39 -28.65
CA THR A 789 26.86 38.94 -29.42
C THR A 789 26.42 38.35 -30.77
N PRO A 790 27.07 38.76 -31.87
CA PRO A 790 26.79 38.21 -33.20
C PRO A 790 27.33 36.77 -33.30
N GLY A 791 26.55 35.85 -33.90
CA GLY A 791 26.94 34.46 -34.13
C GLY A 791 25.79 33.47 -33.98
N SER A 792 26.09 32.18 -34.07
CA SER A 792 25.14 31.08 -33.87
C SER A 792 24.78 30.83 -32.40
N ASN A 793 25.62 31.30 -31.47
CA ASN A 793 25.43 31.13 -30.03
C ASN A 793 25.32 32.52 -29.37
N GLN A 794 24.21 33.20 -29.66
CA GLN A 794 23.96 34.59 -29.24
C GLN A 794 23.85 34.66 -27.71
N ARG A 795 24.68 35.53 -27.12
CA ARG A 795 24.68 35.83 -25.68
C ARG A 795 24.35 37.30 -25.45
N ILE A 796 23.63 37.57 -24.37
CA ILE A 796 23.11 38.89 -24.03
C ILE A 796 23.88 39.43 -22.82
N PHE A 797 24.43 40.63 -22.94
CA PHE A 797 25.20 41.29 -21.89
C PHE A 797 24.66 42.68 -21.57
N ALA A 798 24.68 43.06 -20.29
CA ALA A 798 24.47 44.44 -19.88
C ALA A 798 25.70 45.31 -20.20
N GLN A 799 25.49 46.49 -20.79
CA GLN A 799 26.54 47.41 -21.25
C GLN A 799 26.43 48.82 -20.67
N GLY A 800 25.24 49.26 -20.23
CA GLY A 800 25.06 50.63 -19.69
C GLY A 800 23.86 50.77 -18.77
N ASP A 801 23.67 51.97 -18.22
CA ASP A 801 22.63 52.28 -17.24
C ASP A 801 21.25 52.34 -17.92
N GLY A 802 20.33 51.46 -17.52
CA GLY A 802 18.95 51.41 -18.04
C GLY A 802 17.98 50.78 -17.04
N VAL A 803 16.73 51.29 -17.03
CA VAL A 803 15.77 51.06 -15.92
C VAL A 803 15.04 49.72 -15.96
N LYS A 804 15.03 48.99 -17.08
CA LYS A 804 14.46 47.63 -17.20
C LYS A 804 14.68 47.09 -18.60
N VAL A 805 15.23 45.88 -18.71
CA VAL A 805 15.50 45.19 -20.00
C VAL A 805 14.21 44.63 -20.64
N THR A 806 13.08 44.64 -19.91
CA THR A 806 11.78 44.14 -20.38
C THR A 806 11.12 44.98 -21.49
N VAL A 807 11.68 46.14 -21.85
CA VAL A 807 11.16 47.01 -22.92
C VAL A 807 12.26 47.31 -23.93
N ILE A 808 12.87 46.26 -24.45
CA ILE A 808 13.71 46.34 -25.63
C ILE A 808 13.01 45.44 -26.64
N GLY A 809 12.16 46.02 -27.49
CA GLY A 809 11.46 45.30 -28.55
C GLY A 809 12.48 44.60 -29.44
N TRP A 810 12.50 43.28 -29.43
CA TRP A 810 13.46 42.56 -30.23
C TRP A 810 12.95 42.53 -31.68
N ARG A 811 13.86 42.68 -32.64
CA ARG A 811 13.57 42.30 -34.03
C ARG A 811 14.15 40.91 -34.22
N TRP A 812 13.31 39.98 -34.62
CA TRP A 812 13.70 38.61 -34.90
C TRP A 812 13.38 38.27 -36.35
N GLU A 813 14.29 37.53 -36.96
CA GLU A 813 14.12 36.93 -38.27
C GLU A 813 14.46 35.46 -38.08
N VAL A 814 13.50 34.59 -38.37
CA VAL A 814 13.75 33.16 -38.46
C VAL A 814 14.11 32.84 -39.90
N GLU A 815 15.39 33.00 -40.24
CA GLU A 815 15.89 32.56 -41.54
C GLU A 815 16.08 31.04 -41.56
N LYS A 816 15.47 30.38 -42.55
CA LYS A 816 15.54 28.93 -42.72
C LYS A 816 16.88 28.54 -43.35
N ALA A 817 17.64 27.68 -42.68
CA ALA A 817 18.81 27.04 -43.26
C ALA A 817 18.49 25.58 -43.59
N GLY A 818 17.78 25.34 -44.70
CA GLY A 818 17.67 24.01 -45.31
C GLY A 818 18.47 23.97 -46.61
N PRO A 819 19.45 23.06 -46.79
CA PRO A 819 20.00 22.81 -48.11
C PRO A 819 18.92 22.11 -48.94
N GLY A 820 18.14 22.83 -49.74
CA GLY A 820 17.11 22.18 -50.59
C GLY A 820 15.88 22.95 -51.06
N GLY A 821 15.86 24.28 -51.17
CA GLY A 821 14.91 24.97 -52.05
C GLY A 821 13.42 25.03 -51.65
N CYS A 822 13.02 24.64 -50.44
CA CYS A 822 11.66 24.91 -49.92
C CYS A 822 11.55 26.38 -49.46
N ARG A 823 11.45 27.32 -50.39
CA ARG A 823 11.47 28.76 -50.10
C ARG A 823 10.04 29.34 -50.09
N GLU A 824 9.53 29.57 -48.88
CA GLU A 824 8.47 30.54 -48.62
C GLU A 824 8.93 31.37 -47.41
N ASP A 825 9.02 32.68 -47.59
CA ASP A 825 9.52 33.62 -46.59
C ASP A 825 8.44 33.83 -45.52
N LEU A 826 8.76 33.55 -44.26
CA LEU A 826 7.92 33.90 -43.12
C LEU A 826 8.17 35.37 -42.79
N VAL A 827 7.21 36.24 -43.07
CA VAL A 827 7.25 37.64 -42.66
C VAL A 827 6.34 37.80 -41.44
N GLY A 828 6.95 37.87 -40.26
CA GLY A 828 6.36 38.35 -39.01
C GLY A 828 7.08 39.61 -38.55
#